data_AF-A0A5B7B7I5-F1
#
_entry.id   AF-A0A5B7B7I5-F1
#
_cell.length_a   1.000
_cell.length_b   1.000
_cell.length_c   1.000
_cell.angle_alpha   90.00
_cell.angle_beta   90.00
_cell.angle_gamma   90.00
#
_symmetry.space_group_name_H-M   'P 1'
#
loop_
_entity.id
_entity.type
_entity.pdbx_description
1 polymer ?
#
loop_
_entity_poly.entity_id
_entity_poly.type
_entity_poly.pdbx_seq_one_letter_code
_entity_poly.pdbx_strand_id
1 'polypeptide(L)'
;MGSKEKICFKVSLLMIFLFFRSCNTADTITKNRFISDAGNIGALVSSNGNFKLGFFSPSNSPNRYVGIWFNKVPQQTVVWVAIRDTPLKNTSGVFKITDDGNIAIFYSDNERLPLWSSNASMPTTTNSTAKLLPSGNLVLMITTNGSDHTGTVAWQSFDCPTDTALSGTKLGLDKRTGLNRVLASWKSDDDPAHGKFSFGLDLGGLPEFYLYKGSTVKWRAGPWNGRTLSGVPIVPSSFQTTQVDVDIYNFSFVNNPDEVYGILKVTNSSTFSTLVLEPLGTVQRRIWLPDIQKWAQFYARCGASSICNNYKTQLCTCLPGFESHSPQDWHLNCVEKSKLADTCGRGDGEGFIKLASVKVPDARICRLFANLSLEECEKECLKNCNCTGYASADINVGGCGCFAWYGELNDTRQYSQDGQDFYIRVDAIELAANMRKNSKGVGGVKRTLVIIIVSVALGALLFFCSYYFWRKHAKRKGLREKQRYREMLLLDSVTDLSNKDSPNENNHGKSSNTELKFYDLDTIVDATDNFSPDNKLGQGGFGPVYKGQLSNGQEIAVKRLTKNSGQGITEFKNEVFLIARLQHRNLVRLLGCCIENEEKILVYEYMPNKSLHGLFYLRYDHQSLHVIAGVLIFLHLIAYMLILIYVMKYNYKSIRSN
;
A
#
# COMPACT_ATOMS: atom_id res chain seq x y z
N MET A 1 -43.62 -39.68 43.74
CA MET A 1 -42.23 -39.19 43.59
C MET A 1 -41.66 -38.90 44.97
N GLY A 2 -40.73 -39.75 45.39
CA GLY A 2 -40.46 -40.06 46.79
C GLY A 2 -39.48 -39.09 47.45
N SER A 3 -39.53 -39.02 48.79
CA SER A 3 -38.62 -38.26 49.65
C SER A 3 -37.13 -38.42 49.27
N LYS A 4 -36.73 -39.60 48.78
CA LYS A 4 -35.38 -39.90 48.32
C LYS A 4 -34.94 -39.12 47.06
N GLU A 5 -35.85 -38.85 46.11
CA GLU A 5 -35.54 -38.06 44.90
C GLU A 5 -35.30 -36.57 45.26
N LYS A 6 -36.05 -36.04 46.22
CA LYS A 6 -35.87 -34.66 46.71
C LYS A 6 -34.55 -34.47 47.47
N ILE A 7 -34.09 -35.50 48.19
CA ILE A 7 -32.79 -35.48 48.88
C ILE A 7 -31.65 -35.58 47.85
N CYS A 8 -31.75 -36.48 46.87
CA CYS A 8 -30.77 -36.57 45.78
C CYS A 8 -30.66 -35.27 44.99
N PHE A 9 -31.79 -34.60 44.68
CA PHE A 9 -31.78 -33.33 43.97
C PHE A 9 -31.13 -32.21 44.80
N LYS A 10 -31.39 -32.14 46.12
CA LYS A 10 -30.76 -31.17 47.03
C LYS A 10 -29.26 -31.42 47.22
N VAL A 11 -28.83 -32.68 47.34
CA VAL A 11 -27.41 -33.05 47.44
C VAL A 11 -26.70 -32.77 46.13
N SER A 12 -27.32 -33.03 44.99
CA SER A 12 -26.76 -32.70 43.67
C SER A 12 -26.65 -31.18 43.47
N LEU A 13 -27.64 -30.39 43.92
CA LEU A 13 -27.56 -28.93 43.91
C LEU A 13 -26.45 -28.40 44.85
N LEU A 14 -26.29 -29.00 46.03
CA LEU A 14 -25.23 -28.64 46.98
C LEU A 14 -23.84 -29.00 46.43
N MET A 15 -23.71 -30.15 45.75
CA MET A 15 -22.48 -30.54 45.05
C MET A 15 -22.19 -29.61 43.88
N ILE A 16 -23.20 -29.19 43.11
CA ILE A 16 -23.05 -28.17 42.07
C ILE A 16 -22.60 -26.84 42.70
N PHE A 17 -23.15 -26.41 43.84
CA PHE A 17 -22.68 -25.22 44.58
C PHE A 17 -21.27 -25.38 45.17
N LEU A 18 -20.84 -26.60 45.52
CA LEU A 18 -19.47 -26.89 45.99
C LEU A 18 -18.46 -26.99 44.84
N PHE A 19 -18.88 -27.42 43.65
CA PHE A 19 -18.09 -27.43 42.41
C PHE A 19 -18.02 -26.03 41.76
N PHE A 20 -19.06 -25.21 41.90
CA PHE A 20 -19.05 -23.77 41.66
C PHE A 20 -18.66 -23.02 42.94
N ARG A 21 -17.48 -23.32 43.52
CA ARG A 21 -16.78 -22.26 44.24
C ARG A 21 -16.48 -21.20 43.20
N SER A 22 -17.31 -20.16 43.13
CA SER A 22 -16.98 -18.92 42.45
C SER A 22 -15.63 -18.49 43.01
N CYS A 23 -14.56 -18.75 42.25
CA CYS A 23 -13.27 -18.14 42.52
C CYS A 23 -13.51 -16.66 42.23
N ASN A 24 -13.96 -15.92 43.24
CA ASN A 24 -14.00 -14.46 43.19
C ASN A 24 -12.53 -14.02 43.13
N THR A 25 -11.98 -14.02 41.92
CA THR A 25 -10.74 -13.36 41.60
C THR A 25 -10.99 -11.89 41.88
N ALA A 26 -10.43 -11.41 42.98
CA ALA A 26 -10.55 -10.01 43.31
C ALA A 26 -9.52 -9.23 42.53
N ASP A 27 -9.81 -7.96 42.31
CA ASP A 27 -8.86 -6.96 41.85
C ASP A 27 -8.26 -6.17 43.02
N THR A 28 -8.72 -6.44 44.26
CA THR A 28 -8.44 -5.64 45.45
C THR A 28 -7.97 -6.49 46.65
N ILE A 29 -7.00 -5.97 47.39
CA ILE A 29 -6.50 -6.49 48.67
C ILE A 29 -6.74 -5.44 49.76
N THR A 30 -7.35 -5.88 50.85
CA THR A 30 -7.49 -5.14 52.11
C THR A 30 -6.63 -5.81 53.19
N LYS A 31 -6.52 -5.23 54.38
CA LYS A 31 -5.75 -5.80 55.51
C LYS A 31 -6.14 -7.25 55.86
N ASN A 32 -7.38 -7.65 55.58
CA ASN A 32 -7.89 -8.99 55.90
C ASN A 32 -7.62 -10.04 54.81
N ARG A 33 -6.92 -9.67 53.73
CA ARG A 33 -6.63 -10.55 52.60
C ARG A 33 -5.14 -10.51 52.27
N PHE A 34 -4.61 -11.65 51.84
CA PHE A 34 -3.23 -11.79 51.39
C PHE A 34 -3.15 -12.74 50.19
N ILE A 35 -2.02 -12.69 49.49
CA ILE A 35 -1.63 -13.69 48.49
C ILE A 35 -0.56 -14.57 49.14
N SER A 36 -0.75 -15.89 49.07
CA SER A 36 0.22 -16.88 49.52
C SER A 36 0.71 -17.68 48.33
N ASP A 37 2.03 -17.80 48.24
CA ASP A 37 2.68 -18.66 47.25
C ASP A 37 2.32 -20.15 47.50
N ALA A 38 2.37 -20.56 48.77
CA ALA A 38 1.92 -21.87 49.21
C ALA A 38 0.44 -22.07 48.83
N GLY A 39 0.18 -23.12 48.05
CA GLY A 39 -1.16 -23.47 47.59
C GLY A 39 -1.76 -22.54 46.51
N ASN A 40 -0.99 -21.58 45.96
CA ASN A 40 -1.46 -20.60 44.97
C ASN A 40 -2.74 -19.86 45.41
N ILE A 41 -2.78 -19.40 46.66
CA ILE A 41 -3.98 -18.82 47.27
C ILE A 41 -3.99 -17.30 47.07
N GLY A 42 -5.14 -16.76 46.67
CA GLY A 42 -5.42 -15.32 46.80
C GLY A 42 -5.01 -14.44 45.62
N ALA A 43 -4.64 -15.00 44.47
CA ALA A 43 -4.22 -14.24 43.28
C ALA A 43 -5.15 -13.07 42.94
N LEU A 44 -4.56 -11.98 42.46
CA LEU A 44 -5.26 -10.75 42.12
C LEU A 44 -5.37 -10.66 40.59
N VAL A 45 -6.56 -10.40 40.07
CA VAL A 45 -6.82 -10.25 38.64
C VAL A 45 -7.50 -8.91 38.42
N SER A 46 -7.02 -8.13 37.45
CA SER A 46 -7.62 -6.84 37.11
C SER A 46 -9.09 -7.02 36.70
N SER A 47 -9.94 -6.01 36.89
CA SER A 47 -11.38 -6.14 36.66
C SER A 47 -11.77 -6.49 35.20
N ASN A 48 -10.92 -6.19 34.22
CA ASN A 48 -11.09 -6.60 32.81
C ASN A 48 -10.52 -7.99 32.48
N GLY A 49 -9.91 -8.66 33.46
CA GLY A 49 -9.26 -9.96 33.33
C GLY A 49 -7.95 -9.94 32.54
N ASN A 50 -7.39 -8.78 32.20
CA ASN A 50 -6.22 -8.67 31.32
C ASN A 50 -4.89 -8.90 32.05
N PHE A 51 -4.81 -8.52 33.33
CA PHE A 51 -3.59 -8.60 34.13
C PHE A 51 -3.81 -9.45 35.38
N LYS A 52 -2.78 -10.17 35.79
CA LYS A 52 -2.76 -10.96 37.01
C LYS A 52 -1.49 -10.66 37.81
N LEU A 53 -1.65 -10.52 39.11
CA LEU A 53 -0.57 -10.39 40.09
C LEU A 53 -0.51 -11.67 40.92
N GLY A 54 0.71 -12.18 41.16
CA GLY A 54 0.94 -13.30 42.06
C GLY A 54 2.41 -13.73 42.10
N PHE A 55 2.65 -14.87 42.74
CA PHE A 55 3.96 -15.50 42.78
C PHE A 55 4.23 -16.30 41.50
N PHE A 56 5.48 -16.25 41.00
CA PHE A 56 5.90 -16.99 39.82
C PHE A 56 7.38 -17.41 39.90
N SER A 57 7.76 -18.32 39.00
CA SER A 57 9.15 -18.70 38.74
C SER A 57 9.43 -18.56 37.25
N PRO A 58 10.58 -17.98 36.84
CA PRO A 58 11.08 -18.09 35.48
C PRO A 58 11.30 -19.56 35.09
N SER A 59 11.19 -19.88 33.79
CA SER A 59 11.14 -21.26 33.28
C SER A 59 12.27 -22.16 33.79
N ASN A 60 13.51 -21.65 33.87
CA ASN A 60 14.68 -22.43 34.28
C ASN A 60 15.23 -22.06 35.67
N SER A 61 14.44 -21.42 36.54
CA SER A 61 14.91 -20.95 37.85
C SER A 61 14.00 -21.41 38.99
N PRO A 62 14.55 -21.99 40.08
CA PRO A 62 13.76 -22.37 41.25
C PRO A 62 13.39 -21.17 42.15
N ASN A 63 13.96 -19.99 41.87
CA ASN A 63 13.66 -18.78 42.62
C ASN A 63 12.18 -18.38 42.46
N ARG A 64 11.61 -17.79 43.51
CA ARG A 64 10.24 -17.28 43.54
C ARG A 64 10.24 -15.76 43.60
N TYR A 65 9.37 -15.15 42.80
CA TYR A 65 9.20 -13.71 42.68
C TYR A 65 7.73 -13.34 42.73
N VAL A 66 7.42 -12.09 43.08
CA VAL A 66 6.09 -11.52 42.91
C VAL A 66 6.10 -10.70 41.64
N GLY A 67 5.14 -10.93 40.74
CA GLY A 67 5.08 -10.19 39.47
C GLY A 67 3.69 -9.99 38.93
N ILE A 68 3.59 -9.11 37.95
CA ILE A 68 2.39 -8.84 37.16
C ILE A 68 2.63 -9.37 35.74
N TRP A 69 1.66 -10.06 35.17
CA TRP A 69 1.72 -10.57 33.79
C TRP A 69 0.38 -10.46 33.08
N PHE A 70 0.41 -10.61 31.74
CA PHE A 70 -0.81 -10.71 30.94
C PHE A 70 -1.52 -12.03 31.24
N ASN A 71 -2.75 -11.95 31.75
CA ASN A 71 -3.53 -13.12 32.17
C ASN A 71 -4.16 -13.88 31.00
N LYS A 72 -4.42 -13.20 29.88
CA LYS A 72 -5.04 -13.79 28.68
C LYS A 72 -4.02 -14.30 27.65
N VAL A 73 -2.72 -14.09 27.87
CA VAL A 73 -1.65 -14.57 26.98
C VAL A 73 -1.23 -15.96 27.45
N PRO A 74 -1.25 -17.01 26.58
CA PRO A 74 -0.95 -18.38 27.01
C PRO A 74 0.47 -18.55 27.58
N GLN A 75 1.45 -17.90 26.95
CA GLN A 75 2.81 -17.86 27.45
C GLN A 75 2.94 -16.75 28.51
N GLN A 76 3.37 -17.13 29.72
CA GLN A 76 3.51 -16.17 30.82
C GLN A 76 4.48 -15.05 30.43
N THR A 77 3.92 -13.86 30.20
CA THR A 77 4.66 -12.67 29.80
C THR A 77 4.59 -11.67 30.95
N VAL A 78 5.65 -11.65 31.76
CA VAL A 78 5.79 -10.80 32.95
C VAL A 78 6.14 -9.38 32.52
N VAL A 79 5.52 -8.39 33.15
CA VAL A 79 5.66 -6.95 32.82
C VAL A 79 6.09 -6.10 34.02
N TRP A 80 6.06 -6.67 35.22
CA TRP A 80 6.55 -6.03 36.44
C TRP A 80 6.94 -7.09 37.47
N VAL A 81 8.01 -6.84 38.23
CA VAL A 81 8.58 -7.79 39.20
C VAL A 81 8.99 -7.05 40.48
N ALA A 82 8.44 -7.45 41.62
CA ALA A 82 8.97 -7.07 42.94
C ALA A 82 10.12 -7.99 43.34
N ILE A 83 10.91 -7.62 44.36
CA ILE A 83 11.98 -8.44 44.95
C ILE A 83 12.98 -9.01 43.91
N ARG A 84 13.22 -8.29 42.81
CA ARG A 84 13.99 -8.79 41.66
C ARG A 84 15.43 -9.19 42.00
N ASP A 85 16.08 -8.50 42.94
CA ASP A 85 17.45 -8.79 43.38
C ASP A 85 17.52 -9.72 44.59
N THR A 86 16.40 -9.91 45.30
CA THR A 86 16.32 -10.69 46.54
C THR A 86 15.18 -11.72 46.44
N PRO A 87 15.28 -12.69 45.51
CA PRO A 87 14.23 -13.69 45.32
C PRO A 87 14.02 -14.55 46.56
N LEU A 88 12.78 -15.01 46.71
CA LEU A 88 12.43 -16.07 47.64
C LEU A 88 13.05 -17.40 47.16
N LYS A 89 13.55 -18.19 48.11
CA LYS A 89 14.21 -19.49 47.83
C LYS A 89 13.28 -20.70 47.87
N ASN A 90 12.03 -20.48 48.28
CA ASN A 90 11.01 -21.51 48.43
C ASN A 90 9.62 -20.88 48.21
N THR A 91 8.57 -21.69 48.32
CA THR A 91 7.17 -21.29 48.10
C THR A 91 6.48 -20.77 49.36
N SER A 92 7.24 -20.23 50.33
CA SER A 92 6.67 -19.71 51.59
C SER A 92 6.38 -18.20 51.54
N GLY A 93 6.37 -17.59 50.35
CA GLY A 93 6.12 -16.18 50.18
C GLY A 93 4.69 -15.75 50.55
N VAL A 94 4.57 -14.62 51.23
CA VAL A 94 3.29 -13.96 51.54
C VAL A 94 3.35 -12.50 51.10
N PHE A 95 2.33 -12.05 50.36
CA PHE A 95 2.14 -10.66 49.93
C PHE A 95 0.86 -10.12 50.59
N LYS A 96 0.97 -9.08 51.41
CA LYS A 96 -0.16 -8.52 52.18
C LYS A 96 0.00 -7.03 52.44
N ILE A 97 -1.09 -6.42 52.93
CA ILE A 97 -1.03 -5.09 53.54
C ILE A 97 -0.71 -5.27 55.03
N THR A 98 0.30 -4.55 55.51
CA THR A 98 0.75 -4.57 56.91
C THR A 98 -0.03 -3.59 57.78
N ASP A 99 0.15 -3.66 59.10
CA ASP A 99 -0.59 -2.82 60.05
C ASP A 99 -0.30 -1.33 59.88
N ASP A 100 0.93 -0.99 59.45
CA ASP A 100 1.36 0.36 59.06
C ASP A 100 0.72 0.87 57.75
N GLY A 101 -0.07 0.03 57.08
CA GLY A 101 -0.82 0.36 55.87
C GLY A 101 -0.07 0.18 54.56
N ASN A 102 1.21 -0.24 54.60
CA ASN A 102 2.02 -0.51 53.41
C ASN A 102 1.72 -1.88 52.80
N ILE A 103 2.11 -2.06 51.54
CA ILE A 103 2.18 -3.38 50.89
C ILE A 103 3.55 -3.96 51.19
N ALA A 104 3.62 -5.21 51.63
CA ALA A 104 4.89 -5.86 51.92
C ALA A 104 4.91 -7.36 51.58
N ILE A 105 6.14 -7.88 51.41
CA ILE A 105 6.44 -9.28 51.09
C ILE A 105 7.26 -9.91 52.22
N PHE A 106 6.85 -11.10 52.66
CA PHE A 106 7.47 -11.83 53.77
C PHE A 106 7.68 -13.31 53.42
N TYR A 107 8.53 -13.97 54.20
CA TYR A 107 8.47 -15.41 54.39
C TYR A 107 7.35 -15.75 55.39
N SER A 108 6.61 -16.85 55.16
CA SER A 108 5.47 -17.22 56.01
C SER A 108 5.86 -17.58 57.44
N ASP A 109 7.11 -18.00 57.65
CA ASP A 109 7.69 -18.33 58.96
C ASP A 109 8.31 -17.10 59.67
N ASN A 110 8.47 -15.97 58.98
CA ASN A 110 9.03 -14.74 59.54
C ASN A 110 8.33 -13.47 59.01
N GLU A 111 7.27 -13.07 59.73
CA GLU A 111 6.51 -11.86 59.42
C GLU A 111 7.06 -10.59 60.10
N ARG A 112 8.17 -10.67 60.85
CA ARG A 112 8.69 -9.51 61.60
C ARG A 112 9.47 -8.53 60.73
N LEU A 113 10.14 -9.03 59.69
CA LEU A 113 10.99 -8.24 58.80
C LEU A 113 10.56 -8.44 57.34
N PRO A 114 10.02 -7.41 56.67
CA PRO A 114 9.65 -7.53 55.26
C PRO A 114 10.90 -7.66 54.39
N LEU A 115 10.83 -8.53 53.38
CA LEU A 115 11.84 -8.57 52.30
C LEU A 115 11.74 -7.35 51.40
N TRP A 116 10.53 -6.81 51.27
CA TRP A 116 10.24 -5.62 50.48
C TRP A 116 8.97 -4.97 51.00
N SER A 117 8.91 -3.64 50.93
CA SER A 117 7.73 -2.83 51.28
C SER A 117 7.60 -1.66 50.31
N SER A 118 6.38 -1.16 50.12
CA SER A 118 6.10 0.04 49.32
C SER A 118 6.72 1.32 49.89
N ASN A 119 7.04 1.35 51.19
CA ASN A 119 7.60 2.50 51.90
C ASN A 119 6.85 3.82 51.66
N ALA A 120 5.53 3.75 51.55
CA ALA A 120 4.68 4.92 51.41
C ALA A 120 4.57 5.66 52.76
N SER A 121 4.60 6.99 52.71
CA SER A 121 4.37 7.82 53.90
C SER A 121 2.88 7.92 54.19
N MET A 122 2.43 7.29 55.28
CA MET A 122 1.00 7.16 55.61
C MET A 122 0.64 7.99 56.86
N PRO A 123 -0.47 8.75 56.87
CA PRO A 123 -1.03 9.31 58.09
C PRO A 123 -1.58 8.21 59.02
N THR A 124 -1.54 8.41 60.33
CA THR A 124 -1.85 7.39 61.35
C THR A 124 -3.31 6.91 61.40
N THR A 125 -4.26 7.59 60.74
CA THR A 125 -5.71 7.33 60.83
C THR A 125 -6.34 6.82 59.53
N THR A 126 -5.56 6.20 58.65
CA THR A 126 -6.01 5.89 57.29
C THR A 126 -6.25 4.42 57.02
N ASN A 127 -7.32 4.11 56.28
CA ASN A 127 -7.54 2.79 55.71
C ASN A 127 -6.80 2.68 54.37
N SER A 128 -6.01 1.62 54.20
CA SER A 128 -5.28 1.35 52.97
C SER A 128 -5.90 0.19 52.19
N THR A 129 -5.86 0.31 50.86
CA THR A 129 -6.38 -0.71 49.94
C THR A 129 -5.48 -0.80 48.73
N ALA A 130 -5.00 -1.99 48.41
CA ALA A 130 -4.20 -2.25 47.22
C ALA A 130 -5.09 -2.75 46.09
N LYS A 131 -4.95 -2.20 44.89
CA LYS A 131 -5.80 -2.55 43.73
C LYS A 131 -4.99 -2.72 42.46
N LEU A 132 -5.26 -3.79 41.70
CA LEU A 132 -4.70 -4.00 40.37
C LEU A 132 -5.66 -3.42 39.32
N LEU A 133 -5.26 -2.29 38.72
CA LEU A 133 -6.08 -1.58 37.75
C LEU A 133 -6.14 -2.30 36.39
N PRO A 134 -7.17 -2.02 35.57
CA PRO A 134 -7.28 -2.53 34.19
C PRO A 134 -6.07 -2.26 33.28
N SER A 135 -5.26 -1.25 33.62
CA SER A 135 -4.02 -0.88 32.92
C SER A 135 -2.83 -1.77 33.28
N GLY A 136 -2.96 -2.62 34.30
CA GLY A 136 -1.85 -3.36 34.90
C GLY A 136 -1.11 -2.60 36.01
N ASN A 137 -1.51 -1.36 36.30
CA ASN A 137 -0.93 -0.60 37.41
C ASN A 137 -1.48 -1.12 38.75
N LEU A 138 -0.60 -1.64 39.61
CA LEU A 138 -0.90 -1.91 41.01
C LEU A 138 -0.77 -0.62 41.82
N VAL A 139 -1.84 -0.19 42.47
CA VAL A 139 -1.90 1.04 43.27
C VAL A 139 -2.21 0.73 44.73
N LEU A 140 -1.55 1.45 45.64
CA LEU A 140 -1.92 1.54 47.05
C LEU A 140 -2.71 2.84 47.26
N MET A 141 -3.99 2.70 47.60
CA MET A 141 -4.88 3.83 47.87
C MET A 141 -5.10 4.00 49.37
N ILE A 142 -5.20 5.26 49.78
CA ILE A 142 -5.49 5.68 51.15
C ILE A 142 -6.85 6.37 51.18
N THR A 143 -7.68 6.01 52.14
CA THR A 143 -8.90 6.76 52.47
C THR A 143 -8.79 7.35 53.88
N THR A 144 -9.00 8.66 53.97
CA THR A 144 -9.13 9.39 55.23
C THR A 144 -10.58 9.39 55.70
N ASN A 145 -10.80 9.04 56.97
CA ASN A 145 -12.14 9.09 57.56
C ASN A 145 -12.59 10.56 57.65
N GLY A 146 -13.57 10.97 56.83
CA GLY A 146 -14.23 12.29 56.94
C GLY A 146 -14.16 13.21 55.72
N SER A 147 -13.39 12.89 54.69
CA SER A 147 -13.49 13.54 53.37
C SER A 147 -14.37 12.72 52.42
N ASP A 148 -14.89 13.34 51.36
CA ASP A 148 -15.48 12.64 50.21
C ASP A 148 -14.65 11.38 49.91
N HIS A 149 -15.30 10.26 49.61
CA HIS A 149 -14.71 8.92 49.51
C HIS A 149 -13.70 8.75 48.33
N THR A 150 -13.03 9.82 47.91
CA THR A 150 -11.99 9.85 46.89
C THR A 150 -10.66 9.42 47.52
N GLY A 151 -10.32 8.15 47.37
CA GLY A 151 -9.03 7.62 47.82
C GLY A 151 -7.87 8.27 47.05
N THR A 152 -6.79 8.63 47.77
CA THR A 152 -5.55 9.17 47.17
C THR A 152 -4.55 8.05 46.94
N VAL A 153 -3.81 8.10 45.83
CA VAL A 153 -2.76 7.10 45.53
C VAL A 153 -1.48 7.45 46.32
N ALA A 154 -1.06 6.54 47.19
CA ALA A 154 0.17 6.67 48.00
C ALA A 154 1.40 6.08 47.32
N TRP A 155 1.19 5.01 46.56
CA TRP A 155 2.22 4.27 45.87
C TRP A 155 1.63 3.60 44.64
N GLN A 156 2.43 3.45 43.58
CA GLN A 156 2.02 2.73 42.38
C GLN A 156 3.19 2.05 41.68
N SER A 157 2.92 0.88 41.09
CA SER A 157 3.93 0.10 40.35
C SER A 157 4.50 0.85 39.13
N PHE A 158 3.72 1.72 38.49
CA PHE A 158 4.16 2.50 37.33
C PHE A 158 5.24 3.54 37.65
N ASP A 159 5.41 3.90 38.93
CA ASP A 159 6.50 4.77 39.42
C ASP A 159 7.81 4.01 39.64
N CYS A 160 7.76 2.67 39.67
CA CYS A 160 8.90 1.78 39.82
C CYS A 160 8.87 0.69 38.72
N PRO A 161 9.00 1.07 37.44
CA PRO A 161 9.00 0.08 36.35
C PRO A 161 10.23 -0.84 36.45
N THR A 162 10.15 -2.01 35.82
CA THR A 162 11.26 -2.97 35.77
C THR A 162 11.96 -2.91 34.41
N ASP A 163 11.89 -3.95 33.59
CA ASP A 163 12.39 -3.95 32.21
C ASP A 163 11.32 -3.50 31.20
N THR A 164 10.06 -3.44 31.63
CA THR A 164 8.91 -3.21 30.76
C THR A 164 8.14 -1.94 31.14
N ALA A 165 7.75 -1.15 30.14
CA ALA A 165 6.75 -0.09 30.25
C ALA A 165 5.45 -0.50 29.55
N LEU A 166 4.35 -0.43 30.29
CA LEU A 166 2.98 -0.65 29.80
C LEU A 166 2.37 0.65 29.24
N SER A 167 1.27 0.51 28.51
CA SER A 167 0.42 1.63 28.10
C SER A 167 0.03 2.49 29.32
N GLY A 168 0.30 3.78 29.26
CA GLY A 168 0.05 4.74 30.34
C GLY A 168 1.21 4.93 31.32
N THR A 169 2.30 4.16 31.21
CA THR A 169 3.50 4.38 32.04
C THR A 169 4.20 5.66 31.61
N LYS A 170 4.54 6.53 32.57
CA LYS A 170 5.39 7.70 32.34
C LYS A 170 6.86 7.25 32.41
N LEU A 171 7.65 7.50 31.39
CA LEU A 171 9.11 7.32 31.43
C LEU A 171 9.77 8.70 31.43
N GLY A 172 10.44 9.04 32.53
CA GLY A 172 11.04 10.35 32.74
C GLY A 172 10.99 10.82 34.19
N LEU A 173 11.28 12.12 34.38
CA LEU A 173 11.50 12.73 35.68
C LEU A 173 10.26 13.52 36.14
N ASP A 174 9.77 13.19 37.32
CA ASP A 174 8.95 14.10 38.13
C ASP A 174 9.89 15.05 38.87
N LYS A 175 9.89 16.34 38.48
CA LYS A 175 10.79 17.36 39.05
C LYS A 175 10.40 17.74 40.47
N ARG A 176 9.15 17.51 40.86
CA ARG A 176 8.59 17.86 42.16
C ARG A 176 9.03 16.87 43.24
N THR A 177 9.13 15.59 42.88
CA THR A 177 9.56 14.52 43.79
C THR A 177 11.01 14.06 43.56
N GLY A 178 11.60 14.39 42.40
CA GLY A 178 12.91 13.89 41.97
C GLY A 178 12.87 12.45 41.44
N LEU A 179 11.67 11.85 41.31
CA LEU A 179 11.52 10.48 40.86
C LEU A 179 11.77 10.35 39.35
N ASN A 180 12.87 9.68 38.98
CA ASN A 180 13.18 9.33 37.60
C ASN A 180 12.76 7.89 37.29
N ARG A 181 11.79 7.74 36.39
CA ARG A 181 11.24 6.45 35.95
C ARG A 181 12.05 5.92 34.78
N VAL A 182 12.93 4.96 35.06
CA VAL A 182 13.84 4.34 34.09
C VAL A 182 13.59 2.84 34.02
N LEU A 183 13.72 2.26 32.83
CA LEU A 183 13.72 0.81 32.65
C LEU A 183 15.12 0.27 32.95
N ALA A 184 15.18 -0.90 33.58
CA ALA A 184 16.41 -1.64 33.79
C ALA A 184 16.22 -3.09 33.35
N SER A 185 17.07 -3.54 32.43
CA SER A 185 16.96 -4.87 31.83
C SER A 185 16.98 -5.96 32.88
N TRP A 186 16.40 -7.12 32.58
CA TRP A 186 16.73 -8.33 33.34
C TRP A 186 18.19 -8.71 33.11
N LYS A 187 18.74 -9.53 33.99
CA LYS A 187 20.11 -10.03 33.89
C LYS A 187 20.24 -11.11 32.81
N SER A 188 19.22 -11.95 32.67
CA SER A 188 19.02 -12.92 31.59
C SER A 188 17.52 -13.24 31.48
N ASP A 189 17.14 -14.06 30.48
CA ASP A 189 15.74 -14.45 30.28
C ASP A 189 15.15 -15.25 31.46
N ASP A 190 16.01 -15.84 32.30
CA ASP A 190 15.63 -16.65 33.48
C ASP A 190 15.95 -15.96 34.82
N ASP A 191 16.56 -14.77 34.82
CA ASP A 191 16.94 -14.03 36.04
C ASP A 191 16.48 -12.56 35.97
N PRO A 192 15.34 -12.23 36.63
CA PRO A 192 14.79 -10.88 36.67
C PRO A 192 15.63 -9.84 37.41
N ALA A 193 16.71 -10.23 38.10
CA ALA A 193 17.60 -9.30 38.79
C ALA A 193 18.11 -8.18 37.86
N HIS A 194 18.63 -7.10 38.43
CA HIS A 194 19.14 -5.98 37.63
C HIS A 194 20.23 -6.45 36.64
N GLY A 195 19.97 -6.21 35.36
CA GLY A 195 20.91 -6.45 34.27
C GLY A 195 21.86 -5.28 34.05
N LYS A 196 22.58 -5.32 32.92
CA LYS A 196 23.64 -4.36 32.60
C LYS A 196 23.14 -3.10 31.88
N PHE A 197 21.89 -3.11 31.43
CA PHE A 197 21.34 -2.06 30.57
C PHE A 197 20.23 -1.30 31.27
N SER A 198 20.17 0.01 31.00
CA SER A 198 19.07 0.87 31.44
C SER A 198 18.60 1.74 30.29
N PHE A 199 17.31 2.08 30.30
CA PHE A 199 16.69 2.93 29.29
C PHE A 199 15.82 3.98 29.96
N GLY A 200 16.08 5.26 29.68
CA GLY A 200 15.39 6.34 30.36
C GLY A 200 15.65 7.69 29.73
N LEU A 201 14.93 8.69 30.23
CA LEU A 201 15.11 10.07 29.83
C LEU A 201 16.35 10.65 30.52
N ASP A 202 17.20 11.31 29.73
CA ASP A 202 18.33 12.09 30.22
C ASP A 202 18.04 13.58 29.99
N LEU A 203 18.42 14.40 30.96
CA LEU A 203 18.20 15.85 30.98
C LEU A 203 19.52 16.65 30.97
N GLY A 204 20.67 16.02 30.68
CA GLY A 204 21.98 16.67 30.59
C GLY A 204 22.13 17.71 29.46
N GLY A 205 21.07 17.94 28.70
CA GLY A 205 20.96 18.92 27.62
C GLY A 205 19.48 19.06 27.25
N LEU A 206 19.15 19.00 25.95
CA LEU A 206 17.76 18.78 25.58
C LEU A 206 17.29 17.39 26.03
N PRO A 207 16.05 17.26 26.54
CA PRO A 207 15.52 15.97 26.95
C PRO A 207 15.54 14.93 25.80
N GLU A 208 16.26 13.84 26.00
CA GLU A 208 16.38 12.74 25.06
C GLU A 208 16.31 11.39 25.79
N PHE A 209 15.77 10.36 25.14
CA PHE A 209 15.83 9.00 25.68
C PHE A 209 17.13 8.31 25.26
N TYR A 210 17.82 7.70 26.23
CA TYR A 210 19.06 6.98 26.02
C TYR A 210 18.95 5.55 26.52
N LEU A 211 19.62 4.66 25.79
CA LEU A 211 19.97 3.33 26.23
C LEU A 211 21.42 3.34 26.72
N TYR A 212 21.61 2.90 27.95
CA TYR A 212 22.91 2.80 28.60
C TYR A 212 23.31 1.36 28.84
N LYS A 213 24.62 1.10 28.82
CA LYS A 213 25.25 -0.09 29.41
C LYS A 213 26.20 0.39 30.49
N GLY A 214 25.81 0.31 31.76
CA GLY A 214 26.50 1.05 32.83
C GLY A 214 26.43 2.56 32.57
N SER A 215 27.59 3.22 32.46
CA SER A 215 27.69 4.65 32.12
C SER A 215 27.85 4.93 30.62
N THR A 216 27.99 3.91 29.78
CA THR A 216 28.23 4.08 28.34
C THR A 216 26.92 4.17 27.56
N VAL A 217 26.74 5.22 26.78
CA VAL A 217 25.62 5.35 25.83
C VAL A 217 25.76 4.31 24.71
N LYS A 218 24.68 3.57 24.44
CA LYS A 218 24.60 2.60 23.33
C LYS A 218 23.69 3.04 22.21
N TRP A 219 22.64 3.79 22.54
CA TRP A 219 21.68 4.31 21.57
C TRP A 219 20.94 5.51 22.15
N ARG A 220 20.45 6.41 21.30
CA ARG A 220 19.52 7.48 21.68
C ARG A 220 18.36 7.61 20.72
N ALA A 221 17.23 8.03 21.27
CA ALA A 221 16.00 8.24 20.53
C ALA A 221 15.94 9.57 19.80
N GLY A 222 16.85 10.52 20.06
CA GLY A 222 16.74 11.86 19.49
C GLY A 222 15.80 12.78 20.29
N PRO A 223 15.89 14.11 20.10
CA PRO A 223 14.97 15.05 20.73
C PRO A 223 13.55 14.94 20.15
N TRP A 224 12.58 15.42 20.92
CA TRP A 224 11.20 15.62 20.48
C TRP A 224 11.12 16.78 19.48
N ASN A 225 10.49 16.55 18.33
CA ASN A 225 10.38 17.55 17.26
C ASN A 225 8.96 18.12 17.09
N GLY A 226 8.13 18.08 18.13
CA GLY A 226 6.73 18.49 18.08
C GLY A 226 5.76 17.38 17.65
N ARG A 227 6.26 16.30 17.01
CA ARG A 227 5.42 15.19 16.53
C ARG A 227 5.92 13.79 16.90
N THR A 228 7.24 13.57 16.83
CA THR A 228 7.88 12.29 17.18
C THR A 228 9.26 12.54 17.80
N LEU A 229 9.84 11.50 18.38
CA LEU A 229 11.28 11.50 18.68
C LEU A 229 12.03 11.33 17.37
N SER A 230 12.99 12.22 17.08
CA SER A 230 13.66 12.26 15.76
C SER A 230 14.37 10.96 15.35
N GLY A 231 14.78 10.14 16.32
CA GLY A 231 15.41 8.83 16.13
C GLY A 231 14.44 7.64 16.10
N VAL A 232 13.14 7.88 16.28
CA VAL A 232 12.08 6.88 16.24
C VAL A 232 11.17 7.20 15.04
N PRO A 233 11.45 6.62 13.85
CA PRO A 233 10.64 6.88 12.68
C PRO A 233 9.21 6.38 12.91
N ILE A 234 8.23 7.15 12.44
CA ILE A 234 6.84 6.73 12.41
C ILE A 234 6.78 5.51 11.51
N VAL A 235 6.20 4.41 11.96
CA VAL A 235 6.03 3.23 11.09
C VAL A 235 5.03 3.65 10.01
N PRO A 236 5.41 3.72 8.72
CA PRO A 236 4.47 4.12 7.69
C PRO A 236 3.34 3.10 7.60
N SER A 237 2.15 3.59 7.28
CA SER A 237 0.96 2.77 6.96
C SER A 237 1.19 1.72 5.86
N SER A 238 2.31 1.80 5.14
CA SER A 238 2.73 0.84 4.11
C SER A 238 3.37 -0.46 4.62
N PHE A 239 3.51 -0.70 5.93
CA PHE A 239 3.76 -2.05 6.47
C PHE A 239 2.52 -2.96 6.39
N GLN A 240 1.72 -2.76 5.34
CA GLN A 240 0.48 -3.42 4.97
C GLN A 240 0.78 -4.83 4.42
N THR A 241 1.35 -5.69 5.26
CA THR A 241 1.50 -7.13 4.94
C THR A 241 0.63 -8.03 5.81
N THR A 242 -0.05 -7.46 6.80
CA THR A 242 -1.13 -8.11 7.56
C THR A 242 -2.18 -7.06 7.90
N GLN A 243 -3.46 -7.42 7.84
CA GLN A 243 -4.66 -6.59 8.04
C GLN A 243 -4.75 -5.93 9.43
N VAL A 244 -3.80 -5.08 9.81
CA VAL A 244 -3.82 -4.34 11.08
C VAL A 244 -3.55 -2.87 10.77
N ASP A 245 -4.57 -2.04 10.92
CA ASP A 245 -4.47 -0.58 10.83
C ASP A 245 -3.42 -0.07 11.84
N VAL A 246 -2.35 0.56 11.34
CA VAL A 246 -1.22 1.02 12.16
C VAL A 246 -1.46 2.44 12.71
N ASP A 247 -2.59 2.62 13.38
CA ASP A 247 -2.85 3.71 14.35
C ASP A 247 -2.93 3.11 15.78
N ILE A 248 -2.07 2.14 16.09
CA ILE A 248 -2.23 1.29 17.29
C ILE A 248 -1.80 2.03 18.57
N TYR A 249 -0.90 2.99 18.48
CA TYR A 249 -0.42 3.72 19.65
C TYR A 249 -0.07 5.17 19.34
N ASN A 250 -0.28 6.03 20.34
CA ASN A 250 0.15 7.41 20.36
C ASN A 250 1.29 7.57 21.37
N PHE A 251 2.40 8.16 20.93
CA PHE A 251 3.47 8.61 21.82
C PHE A 251 3.28 10.10 22.07
N SER A 252 3.23 10.48 23.34
CA SER A 252 3.18 11.89 23.74
C SER A 252 4.40 12.22 24.58
N PHE A 253 4.93 13.43 24.37
CA PHE A 253 6.04 13.96 25.15
C PHE A 253 5.55 15.17 25.93
N VAL A 254 5.78 15.19 27.24
CA VAL A 254 5.43 16.30 28.12
C VAL A 254 6.72 16.86 28.69
N ASN A 255 6.88 18.18 28.60
CA ASN A 255 7.99 18.91 29.21
C ASN A 255 7.45 20.22 29.78
N ASN A 256 7.21 20.24 31.09
CA ASN A 256 6.71 21.40 31.81
C ASN A 256 7.51 21.61 33.11
N PRO A 257 7.22 22.65 33.92
CA PRO A 257 7.94 22.90 35.17
C PRO A 257 7.85 21.77 36.20
N ASP A 258 6.79 20.97 36.21
CA ASP A 258 6.53 19.93 37.21
C ASP A 258 7.09 18.56 36.79
N GLU A 259 7.04 18.21 35.51
CA GLU A 259 7.45 16.90 35.01
C GLU A 259 7.93 16.92 33.56
N VAL A 260 8.83 15.98 33.24
CA VAL A 260 9.32 15.74 31.88
C VAL A 260 9.31 14.24 31.61
N TYR A 261 8.47 13.80 30.69
CA TYR A 261 8.31 12.37 30.41
C TYR A 261 7.77 12.08 29.01
N GLY A 262 8.10 10.90 28.52
CA GLY A 262 7.41 10.27 27.40
C GLY A 262 6.36 9.29 27.92
N ILE A 263 5.21 9.24 27.24
CA ILE A 263 4.14 8.30 27.54
C ILE A 263 3.62 7.66 26.26
N LEU A 264 3.35 6.37 26.36
CA LEU A 264 2.79 5.57 25.29
C LEU A 264 1.36 5.20 25.64
N LYS A 265 0.41 5.50 24.76
CA LYS A 265 -0.98 5.10 24.90
C LYS A 265 -1.41 4.29 23.71
N VAL A 266 -1.96 3.11 23.96
CA VAL A 266 -2.59 2.29 22.91
C VAL A 266 -3.97 2.85 22.60
N THR A 267 -4.30 2.99 21.31
CA THR A 267 -5.56 3.59 20.84
C THR A 267 -6.74 2.65 21.06
N ASN A 268 -6.49 1.34 20.93
CA ASN A 268 -7.46 0.28 21.23
C ASN A 268 -7.12 -0.42 22.55
N SER A 269 -7.98 -0.28 23.56
CA SER A 269 -7.77 -0.84 24.90
C SER A 269 -7.74 -2.38 24.96
N SER A 270 -8.18 -3.07 23.91
CA SER A 270 -8.09 -4.53 23.79
C SER A 270 -6.73 -5.02 23.28
N THR A 271 -5.90 -4.13 22.71
CA THR A 271 -4.60 -4.50 22.15
C THR A 271 -3.52 -4.47 23.24
N PHE A 272 -2.80 -5.57 23.43
CA PHE A 272 -1.67 -5.61 24.34
C PHE A 272 -0.40 -5.12 23.63
N SER A 273 0.23 -4.08 24.19
CA SER A 273 1.51 -3.58 23.73
C SER A 273 2.41 -3.22 24.91
N THR A 274 3.70 -3.50 24.75
CA THR A 274 4.75 -3.18 25.71
C THR A 274 5.94 -2.55 25.02
N LEU A 275 6.67 -1.71 25.75
CA LEU A 275 8.04 -1.35 25.44
C LEU A 275 8.94 -2.11 26.42
N VAL A 276 9.80 -3.00 25.93
CA VAL A 276 10.62 -3.89 26.76
C VAL A 276 12.09 -3.63 26.48
N LEU A 277 12.88 -3.56 27.56
CA LEU A 277 14.34 -3.53 27.52
C LEU A 277 14.88 -4.93 27.80
N GLU A 278 15.35 -5.60 26.75
CA GLU A 278 15.83 -6.97 26.84
C GLU A 278 17.21 -7.09 27.52
N PRO A 279 17.55 -8.28 28.08
CA PRO A 279 18.86 -8.52 28.69
C PRO A 279 20.07 -8.24 27.79
N LEU A 280 19.88 -8.38 26.46
CA LEU A 280 20.91 -8.13 25.45
C LEU A 280 21.11 -6.65 25.13
N GLY A 281 20.32 -5.75 25.71
CA GLY A 281 20.41 -4.31 25.48
C GLY A 281 19.62 -3.84 24.26
N THR A 282 18.51 -4.51 23.94
CA THR A 282 17.60 -4.11 22.87
C THR A 282 16.33 -3.51 23.48
N VAL A 283 15.98 -2.30 23.07
CA VAL A 283 14.66 -1.72 23.37
C VAL A 283 13.73 -2.07 22.21
N GLN A 284 12.67 -2.82 22.51
CA GLN A 284 11.73 -3.29 21.51
C GLN A 284 10.30 -2.92 21.88
N ARG A 285 9.51 -2.53 20.88
CA ARG A 285 8.06 -2.55 21.01
C ARG A 285 7.54 -3.93 20.67
N ARG A 286 6.75 -4.50 21.56
CA ARG A 286 6.02 -5.74 21.34
C ARG A 286 4.52 -5.44 21.23
N ILE A 287 3.86 -6.08 20.27
CA ILE A 287 2.39 -6.03 20.10
C ILE A 287 1.88 -7.46 20.04
N TRP A 288 0.87 -7.78 20.84
CA TRP A 288 0.27 -9.11 20.84
C TRP A 288 -0.68 -9.25 19.67
N LEU A 289 -0.46 -10.28 18.83
CA LEU A 289 -1.34 -10.64 17.73
C LEU A 289 -2.20 -11.83 18.18
N PRO A 290 -3.49 -11.61 18.52
CA PRO A 290 -4.34 -12.66 19.06
C PRO A 290 -4.59 -13.78 18.06
N ASP A 291 -4.71 -13.46 16.76
CA ASP A 291 -5.05 -14.43 15.71
C ASP A 291 -3.99 -15.52 15.52
N ILE A 292 -2.71 -15.16 15.70
CA ILE A 292 -1.58 -16.09 15.56
C ILE A 292 -0.90 -16.42 16.89
N GLN A 293 -1.45 -15.91 18.00
CA GLN A 293 -0.92 -16.05 19.37
C GLN A 293 0.59 -15.79 19.47
N LYS A 294 1.07 -14.69 18.87
CA LYS A 294 2.48 -14.32 18.87
C LYS A 294 2.69 -12.84 19.12
N TRP A 295 3.85 -12.51 19.68
CA TRP A 295 4.32 -11.13 19.80
C TRP A 295 5.01 -10.69 18.50
N ALA A 296 4.50 -9.62 17.88
CA ALA A 296 5.22 -8.90 16.83
C ALA A 296 6.23 -7.94 17.46
N GLN A 297 7.46 -7.92 16.93
CA GLN A 297 8.59 -7.15 17.48
C GLN A 297 9.07 -6.09 16.49
N PHE A 298 9.29 -4.86 16.97
CA PHE A 298 9.79 -3.73 16.18
C PHE A 298 11.08 -3.16 16.78
N TYR A 299 12.11 -2.94 15.94
CA TYR A 299 13.50 -2.65 16.32
C TYR A 299 14.03 -1.31 15.80
N ALA A 300 14.98 -0.70 16.53
CA ALA A 300 15.90 0.30 15.98
C ALA A 300 17.16 -0.41 15.39
N ARG A 301 17.34 -0.36 14.06
CA ARG A 301 18.23 -1.28 13.31
C ARG A 301 19.68 -0.83 13.00
N CYS A 302 20.08 0.42 13.21
CA CYS A 302 21.37 0.95 12.70
C CYS A 302 22.07 1.81 13.76
N GLY A 303 23.41 1.73 13.83
CA GLY A 303 24.29 2.43 14.77
C GLY A 303 24.54 3.91 14.42
N ALA A 304 25.40 4.58 15.18
CA ALA A 304 25.63 6.02 15.06
C ALA A 304 26.25 6.43 13.71
N SER A 305 25.89 7.63 13.22
CA SER A 305 26.45 8.25 12.00
C SER A 305 26.27 7.40 10.73
N SER A 306 25.20 6.60 10.70
CA SER A 306 24.85 5.70 9.59
C SER A 306 23.48 6.00 8.99
N ILE A 307 23.36 5.84 7.69
CA ILE A 307 22.14 5.81 6.89
C ILE A 307 21.55 4.41 6.99
N CYS A 308 20.26 4.32 7.28
CA CYS A 308 19.58 3.04 7.36
C CYS A 308 18.57 2.90 6.22
N ASN A 309 18.85 1.99 5.28
CA ASN A 309 17.97 1.76 4.14
C ASN A 309 17.19 0.46 4.33
N ASN A 310 15.88 0.59 4.57
CA ASN A 310 14.99 -0.56 4.78
C ASN A 310 14.76 -1.41 3.51
N TYR A 311 15.21 -0.95 2.33
CA TYR A 311 14.89 -1.57 1.03
C TYR A 311 16.10 -2.22 0.33
N LYS A 312 17.31 -2.19 0.92
CA LYS A 312 18.53 -2.75 0.31
C LYS A 312 19.14 -3.87 1.16
N THR A 313 19.83 -4.80 0.50
CA THR A 313 20.58 -5.91 1.11
C THR A 313 21.69 -5.46 2.06
N GLN A 314 22.24 -4.26 1.85
CA GLN A 314 23.14 -3.59 2.79
C GLN A 314 22.35 -2.56 3.62
N LEU A 315 22.03 -2.95 4.86
CA LEU A 315 21.08 -2.21 5.72
C LEU A 315 21.61 -0.87 6.25
N CYS A 316 22.92 -0.73 6.43
CA CYS A 316 23.58 0.44 7.01
C CYS A 316 24.67 0.97 6.06
N THR A 317 24.75 2.27 5.82
CA THR A 317 25.86 2.90 5.08
C THR A 317 26.29 4.19 5.79
N CYS A 318 27.56 4.58 5.82
CA CYS A 318 27.96 5.83 6.49
C CYS A 318 27.42 7.09 5.80
N LEU A 319 27.23 8.16 6.58
CA LEU A 319 26.89 9.48 6.04
C LEU A 319 28.02 10.03 5.15
N PRO A 320 27.72 10.93 4.18
CA PRO A 320 28.75 11.66 3.44
C PRO A 320 29.73 12.33 4.42
N GLY A 321 31.04 12.18 4.18
CA GLY A 321 32.08 12.65 5.09
C GLY A 321 32.50 11.66 6.19
N PHE A 322 31.94 10.45 6.23
CA PHE A 322 32.30 9.41 7.20
C PHE A 322 32.70 8.09 6.53
N GLU A 323 33.54 7.28 7.18
CA GLU A 323 33.95 5.94 6.75
C GLU A 323 33.87 4.89 7.86
N SER A 324 33.80 3.61 7.48
CA SER A 324 33.72 2.51 8.45
C SER A 324 35.08 2.27 9.11
N HIS A 325 35.13 2.26 10.44
CA HIS A 325 36.34 2.00 11.21
C HIS A 325 36.84 0.54 11.11
N SER A 326 35.98 -0.41 10.72
CA SER A 326 36.35 -1.83 10.59
C SER A 326 35.52 -2.54 9.51
N PRO A 327 36.12 -3.45 8.70
CA PRO A 327 35.37 -4.33 7.79
C PRO A 327 34.46 -5.34 8.49
N GLN A 328 34.74 -5.65 9.77
CA GLN A 328 34.02 -6.67 10.54
C GLN A 328 32.87 -6.07 11.39
N ASP A 329 32.92 -4.77 11.71
CA ASP A 329 31.89 -4.04 12.49
C ASP A 329 31.21 -2.92 11.66
N TRP A 330 30.98 -3.18 10.38
CA TRP A 330 30.50 -2.18 9.41
C TRP A 330 29.13 -1.55 9.71
N HIS A 331 28.39 -2.10 10.69
CA HIS A 331 27.05 -1.65 11.09
C HIS A 331 27.03 -0.64 12.24
N LEU A 332 28.15 -0.45 12.93
CA LEU A 332 28.14 0.16 14.26
C LEU A 332 28.87 1.51 14.35
N ASN A 333 29.96 1.70 13.60
CA ASN A 333 30.85 2.86 13.82
C ASN A 333 31.32 3.48 12.49
N CYS A 334 30.71 4.62 12.15
CA CYS A 334 31.17 5.52 11.09
C CYS A 334 32.01 6.65 11.72
N VAL A 335 33.25 6.83 11.25
CA VAL A 335 34.21 7.85 11.72
C VAL A 335 34.39 8.92 10.66
N GLU A 336 34.60 10.17 11.09
CA GLU A 336 34.74 11.31 10.20
C GLU A 336 36.01 11.19 9.34
N LYS A 337 35.88 11.52 8.05
CA LYS A 337 37.01 11.74 7.16
C LYS A 337 37.56 13.13 7.42
N SER A 338 38.59 13.23 8.26
CA SER A 338 39.49 14.37 8.47
C SER A 338 38.88 15.78 8.39
N LYS A 339 38.91 16.50 9.52
CA LYS A 339 38.45 17.90 9.74
C LYS A 339 38.47 18.81 8.50
N LEU A 340 37.30 19.35 8.16
CA LEU A 340 37.17 20.61 7.42
C LEU A 340 37.65 21.76 8.31
N ALA A 341 38.89 22.19 8.09
CA ALA A 341 39.46 23.36 8.75
C ALA A 341 39.37 24.61 7.84
N ASP A 342 38.94 25.72 8.46
CA ASP A 342 39.37 27.11 8.22
C ASP A 342 38.87 27.92 7.01
N THR A 343 37.56 27.89 6.72
CA THR A 343 36.92 28.92 5.88
C THR A 343 35.55 29.34 6.42
N CYS A 344 35.49 29.82 7.66
CA CYS A 344 34.31 30.54 8.13
C CYS A 344 34.55 32.06 8.20
N GLY A 345 33.52 32.86 7.89
CA GLY A 345 33.48 34.27 8.24
C GLY A 345 34.18 35.21 7.25
N ARG A 346 34.60 34.71 6.08
CA ARG A 346 35.20 35.52 5.01
C ARG A 346 34.19 36.03 3.97
N GLY A 347 32.95 35.57 4.01
CA GLY A 347 31.93 35.91 3.01
C GLY A 347 32.08 35.15 1.69
N ASP A 348 32.86 34.07 1.68
CA ASP A 348 33.33 33.35 0.48
C ASP A 348 32.25 32.43 -0.16
N GLY A 349 30.97 32.58 0.18
CA GLY A 349 29.88 31.78 -0.39
C GLY A 349 29.58 30.47 0.34
N GLU A 350 29.95 30.35 1.62
CA GLU A 350 29.50 29.27 2.51
C GLU A 350 27.97 29.26 2.66
N GLY A 351 27.40 28.08 2.94
CA GLY A 351 25.95 27.95 3.09
C GLY A 351 25.56 26.58 3.61
N PHE A 352 24.31 26.19 3.37
CA PHE A 352 23.76 24.96 3.93
C PHE A 352 23.23 24.02 2.86
N ILE A 353 23.47 22.73 3.08
CA ILE A 353 22.85 21.66 2.31
C ILE A 353 21.74 21.04 3.15
N LYS A 354 20.54 20.96 2.56
CA LYS A 354 19.40 20.26 3.15
C LYS A 354 19.60 18.75 3.07
N LEU A 355 19.64 18.09 4.22
CA LEU A 355 19.54 16.65 4.39
C LEU A 355 18.12 16.29 4.84
N ALA A 356 17.32 15.73 3.94
CA ALA A 356 15.94 15.36 4.23
C ALA A 356 15.85 14.03 5.00
N SER A 357 14.81 13.87 5.82
CA SER A 357 14.47 12.62 6.50
C SER A 357 15.57 12.13 7.45
N VAL A 358 16.05 13.00 8.35
CA VAL A 358 17.19 12.74 9.24
C VAL A 358 16.78 12.70 10.72
N LYS A 359 17.31 11.72 11.46
CA LYS A 359 17.52 11.79 12.91
C LYS A 359 18.62 12.80 13.15
N VAL A 360 18.26 13.94 13.74
CA VAL A 360 19.18 15.04 14.02
C VAL A 360 20.32 14.59 14.95
N PRO A 361 21.47 15.28 14.93
CA PRO A 361 22.62 14.96 15.77
C PRO A 361 22.30 14.99 17.28
N ASP A 362 23.22 14.51 18.11
CA ASP A 362 23.09 14.52 19.58
C ASP A 362 22.76 15.94 20.07
N ALA A 363 21.67 16.06 20.84
CA ALA A 363 21.13 17.35 21.22
C ALA A 363 21.75 17.91 22.52
N ARG A 364 22.72 17.22 23.13
CA ARG A 364 23.49 17.73 24.28
C ARG A 364 24.30 18.97 23.95
N ILE A 365 24.83 19.05 22.73
CA ILE A 365 25.67 20.17 22.26
C ILE A 365 24.88 21.20 21.44
N CYS A 366 23.56 21.01 21.30
CA CYS A 366 22.74 21.91 20.52
C CYS A 366 22.13 23.01 21.39
N ARG A 367 21.81 24.14 20.77
CA ARG A 367 21.09 25.24 21.37
C ARG A 367 19.69 25.33 20.78
N LEU A 368 18.68 25.39 21.65
CA LEU A 368 17.30 25.68 21.26
C LEU A 368 17.09 27.20 21.19
N PHE A 369 16.61 27.66 20.05
CA PHE A 369 16.10 29.01 19.84
C PHE A 369 14.59 28.94 19.61
N ALA A 370 13.79 29.03 20.68
CA ALA A 370 12.34 28.85 20.59
C ALA A 370 11.61 29.93 19.77
N ASN A 371 12.18 31.13 19.67
CA ASN A 371 11.52 32.30 19.08
C ASN A 371 12.00 32.63 17.66
N LEU A 372 12.96 31.87 17.12
CA LEU A 372 13.49 32.12 15.78
C LEU A 372 12.75 31.27 14.75
N SER A 373 12.47 31.85 13.60
CA SER A 373 12.13 31.11 12.40
C SER A 373 13.33 30.31 11.89
N LEU A 374 13.08 29.34 11.02
CA LEU A 374 14.14 28.53 10.40
C LEU A 374 15.13 29.39 9.59
N GLU A 375 14.66 30.45 8.92
CA GLU A 375 15.50 31.40 8.18
C GLU A 375 16.33 32.30 9.10
N GLU A 376 15.76 32.74 10.23
CA GLU A 376 16.53 33.49 11.23
C GLU A 376 17.58 32.60 11.90
N CYS A 377 17.28 31.33 12.09
CA CYS A 377 18.22 30.34 12.60
C CYS A 377 19.42 30.14 11.69
N GLU A 378 19.19 30.12 10.37
CA GLU A 378 20.25 30.07 9.36
C GLU A 378 21.21 31.25 9.53
N LYS A 379 20.65 32.46 9.61
CA LYS A 379 21.43 33.70 9.83
C LYS A 379 22.18 33.66 11.15
N GLU A 380 21.55 33.15 12.21
CA GLU A 380 22.17 33.04 13.53
C GLU A 380 23.32 32.02 13.55
N CYS A 381 23.16 30.89 12.85
CA CYS A 381 24.20 29.88 12.69
C CYS A 381 25.39 30.43 11.89
N LEU A 382 25.15 31.19 10.82
CA LEU A 382 26.22 31.80 10.00
C LEU A 382 27.11 32.78 10.78
N LYS A 383 26.55 33.50 11.77
CA LYS A 383 27.31 34.44 12.63
C LYS A 383 28.42 33.76 13.43
N ASN A 384 28.30 32.46 13.71
CA ASN A 384 29.24 31.73 14.55
C ASN A 384 29.90 30.60 13.76
N CYS A 385 31.21 30.69 13.59
CA CYS A 385 32.01 29.71 12.85
C CYS A 385 32.04 28.31 13.42
N ASN A 386 31.72 28.16 14.70
CA ASN A 386 31.61 26.85 15.32
C ASN A 386 30.26 26.18 15.01
N CYS A 387 29.30 26.89 14.40
CA CYS A 387 28.01 26.31 14.04
C CYS A 387 28.17 25.37 12.84
N THR A 388 27.75 24.12 13.02
CA THR A 388 27.90 23.03 12.03
C THR A 388 26.59 22.67 11.34
N GLY A 389 25.44 23.08 11.88
CA GLY A 389 24.15 22.94 11.21
C GLY A 389 22.97 23.28 12.10
N TYR A 390 21.77 23.30 11.50
CA TYR A 390 20.53 23.61 12.21
C TYR A 390 19.33 22.79 11.69
N ALA A 391 18.26 22.72 12.47
CA ALA A 391 17.00 22.06 12.12
C ALA A 391 15.82 22.73 12.82
N SER A 392 14.59 22.46 12.35
CA SER A 392 13.39 22.94 13.04
C SER A 392 13.25 22.28 14.42
N ALA A 393 12.78 23.03 15.41
CA ALA A 393 12.46 22.48 16.73
C ALA A 393 11.08 21.84 16.77
N ASP A 394 10.13 22.41 16.01
CA ASP A 394 8.80 21.87 15.79
C ASP A 394 8.56 21.72 14.28
N ILE A 395 8.28 20.50 13.82
CA ILE A 395 8.03 20.20 12.40
C ILE A 395 6.55 20.33 12.01
N ASN A 396 5.66 20.63 12.96
CA ASN A 396 4.25 20.85 12.67
C ASN A 396 4.06 22.11 11.80
N VAL A 397 2.95 22.17 11.05
CA VAL A 397 2.61 23.35 10.25
C VAL A 397 2.39 24.54 11.18
N GLY A 398 3.19 25.59 11.03
CA GLY A 398 3.19 26.74 11.93
C GLY A 398 3.99 26.54 13.23
N GLY A 399 4.74 25.45 13.33
CA GLY A 399 5.70 25.21 14.42
C GLY A 399 6.76 26.31 14.49
N CYS A 400 7.24 26.60 15.70
CA CYS A 400 8.20 27.65 15.96
C CYS A 400 9.51 27.10 16.55
N GLY A 401 10.58 27.88 16.34
CA GLY A 401 11.88 27.62 16.90
C GLY A 401 12.75 26.67 16.08
N CYS A 402 14.03 26.66 16.43
CA CYS A 402 15.03 25.82 15.78
C CYS A 402 16.07 25.31 16.79
N PHE A 403 16.75 24.24 16.40
CA PHE A 403 17.96 23.75 17.02
C PHE A 403 19.17 24.13 16.16
N ALA A 404 20.24 24.62 16.78
CA ALA A 404 21.53 24.81 16.11
C ALA A 404 22.64 24.06 16.86
N TRP A 405 23.51 23.36 16.13
CA TRP A 405 24.60 22.56 16.66
C TRP A 405 25.92 23.28 16.51
N TYR A 406 26.76 23.20 17.55
CA TYR A 406 28.08 23.81 17.56
C TYR A 406 29.15 22.74 17.84
N GLY A 407 30.09 22.58 16.92
CA GLY A 407 31.11 21.52 16.96
C GLY A 407 30.66 20.22 16.28
N GLU A 408 31.28 19.10 16.68
CA GLU A 408 31.20 17.82 15.99
C GLU A 408 29.79 17.20 16.03
N LEU A 409 29.26 16.80 14.87
CA LEU A 409 27.93 16.20 14.74
C LEU A 409 27.98 14.69 14.97
N ASN A 410 27.39 14.23 16.07
CA ASN A 410 27.39 12.82 16.45
C ASN A 410 26.02 12.15 16.31
N ASP A 411 26.04 10.87 15.89
CA ASP A 411 24.88 9.97 15.86
C ASP A 411 23.70 10.45 14.98
N THR A 412 24.03 11.13 13.88
CA THR A 412 23.05 11.53 12.86
C THR A 412 22.69 10.32 11.97
N ARG A 413 21.43 10.20 11.54
CA ARG A 413 21.00 9.08 10.68
C ARG A 413 19.96 9.51 9.67
N GLN A 414 20.06 9.06 8.42
CA GLN A 414 19.03 9.32 7.39
C GLN A 414 18.10 8.11 7.23
N TYR A 415 16.80 8.38 7.12
CA TYR A 415 15.72 7.44 6.84
C TYR A 415 15.24 7.60 5.38
N SER A 416 14.46 6.62 4.92
CA SER A 416 13.93 6.62 3.55
C SER A 416 12.71 7.51 3.34
N GLN A 417 11.89 7.72 4.37
CA GLN A 417 10.61 8.45 4.26
C GLN A 417 10.31 9.32 5.50
N ASP A 418 10.75 8.89 6.70
CA ASP A 418 10.48 9.60 7.97
C ASP A 418 11.66 10.43 8.49
N GLY A 419 11.49 11.16 9.59
CA GLY A 419 12.52 12.02 10.18
C GLY A 419 12.29 13.49 9.86
N GLN A 420 13.32 14.32 10.06
CA GLN A 420 13.21 15.76 9.85
C GLN A 420 14.36 16.31 9.01
N ASP A 421 14.14 17.48 8.45
CA ASP A 421 15.16 18.17 7.67
C ASP A 421 16.27 18.71 8.58
N PHE A 422 17.51 18.42 8.22
CA PHE A 422 18.71 18.96 8.88
C PHE A 422 19.55 19.71 7.85
N TYR A 423 19.99 20.92 8.19
CA TYR A 423 20.73 21.81 7.30
C TYR A 423 22.19 21.82 7.76
N ILE A 424 23.04 21.09 7.05
CA ILE A 424 24.47 20.99 7.38
C ILE A 424 25.23 22.13 6.72
N ARG A 425 26.10 22.80 7.48
CA ARG A 425 26.96 23.87 6.97
C ARG A 425 28.07 23.28 6.11
N VAL A 426 28.32 23.87 4.95
CA VAL A 426 29.36 23.46 4.01
C VAL A 426 30.04 24.67 3.36
N ASP A 427 31.22 24.45 2.79
CA ASP A 427 31.91 25.47 2.01
C ASP A 427 31.22 25.75 0.65
N ALA A 428 31.68 26.82 -0.01
CA ALA A 428 31.12 27.26 -1.29
C ALA A 428 31.32 26.26 -2.44
N ILE A 429 32.38 25.46 -2.40
CA ILE A 429 32.72 24.48 -3.45
C ILE A 429 31.71 23.33 -3.38
N GLU A 430 31.51 22.78 -2.19
CA GLU A 430 30.55 21.71 -1.91
C GLU A 430 29.11 22.19 -2.21
N LEU A 431 28.77 23.42 -1.80
CA LEU A 431 27.48 24.03 -2.09
C LEU A 431 27.21 24.13 -3.60
N ALA A 432 28.19 24.64 -4.37
CA ALA A 432 28.09 24.73 -5.83
C ALA A 432 28.01 23.34 -6.50
N ALA A 433 28.74 22.35 -5.98
CA ALA A 433 28.68 20.97 -6.47
C ALA A 433 27.29 20.35 -6.26
N ASN A 434 26.67 20.59 -5.11
CA ASN A 434 25.31 20.12 -4.81
C ASN A 434 24.26 20.80 -5.72
N MET A 435 24.38 22.11 -5.94
CA MET A 435 23.52 22.84 -6.89
C MET A 435 23.63 22.28 -8.32
N ARG A 436 24.84 21.90 -8.75
CA ARG A 436 25.06 21.25 -10.07
C ARG A 436 24.45 19.84 -10.15
N LYS A 437 24.45 19.06 -9.06
CA LYS A 437 23.78 17.74 -9.02
C LYS A 437 22.26 17.90 -9.16
N ASN A 438 21.68 18.83 -8.41
CA ASN A 438 20.24 19.11 -8.49
C ASN A 438 19.82 19.71 -9.84
N SER A 439 20.67 20.54 -10.46
CA SER A 439 20.41 21.09 -11.79
C SER A 439 20.47 20.03 -12.91
N LYS A 440 21.29 18.97 -12.78
CA LYS A 440 21.27 17.83 -13.70
C LYS A 440 19.97 17.02 -13.61
N GLY A 441 19.37 16.92 -12.42
CA GLY A 441 18.06 16.30 -12.22
C GLY A 441 16.94 17.05 -12.96
N VAL A 442 16.93 18.38 -12.88
CA VAL A 442 15.94 19.23 -13.58
C VAL A 442 16.27 19.39 -15.08
N GLY A 443 17.56 19.41 -15.44
CA GLY A 443 18.03 19.51 -16.82
C GLY A 443 17.75 18.25 -17.64
N GLY A 444 17.77 17.07 -17.01
CA GLY A 444 17.36 15.81 -17.64
C GLY A 444 15.91 15.83 -18.10
N VAL A 445 15.00 16.35 -17.26
CA VAL A 445 13.56 16.45 -17.60
C VAL A 445 13.32 17.39 -18.78
N LYS A 446 14.02 18.55 -18.82
CA LYS A 446 13.93 19.48 -19.96
C LYS A 446 14.49 18.88 -21.25
N ARG A 447 15.59 18.12 -21.17
CA ARG A 447 16.20 17.47 -22.34
C ARG A 447 15.33 16.34 -22.89
N THR A 448 14.70 15.55 -22.01
CA THR A 448 13.74 14.51 -22.39
C THR A 448 12.48 15.09 -23.05
N LEU A 449 11.94 16.20 -22.53
CA LEU A 449 10.81 16.91 -23.16
C LEU A 449 11.12 17.40 -24.57
N VAL A 450 12.31 17.97 -24.79
CA VAL A 450 12.74 18.42 -26.13
C VAL A 450 12.89 17.23 -27.09
N ILE A 451 13.45 16.10 -26.64
CA ILE A 451 13.57 14.90 -27.47
C ILE A 451 12.18 14.37 -27.85
N ILE A 452 11.23 14.33 -26.92
CA ILE A 452 9.86 13.88 -27.19
C ILE A 452 9.19 14.79 -28.24
N ILE A 453 9.29 16.11 -28.09
CA ILE A 453 8.68 17.07 -29.03
C ILE A 453 9.27 16.93 -30.44
N VAL A 454 10.60 16.82 -30.54
CA VAL A 454 11.28 16.64 -31.84
C VAL A 454 10.92 15.30 -32.48
N SER A 455 10.83 14.23 -31.68
CA SER A 455 10.44 12.89 -32.16
C SER A 455 9.02 12.88 -32.72
N VAL A 456 8.08 13.54 -32.03
CA VAL A 456 6.68 13.64 -32.46
C VAL A 456 6.56 14.48 -33.74
N ALA A 457 7.30 15.59 -33.84
CA ALA A 457 7.31 16.42 -35.05
C ALA A 457 7.86 15.68 -36.27
N LEU A 458 8.96 14.94 -36.12
CA LEU A 458 9.52 14.08 -37.17
C LEU A 458 8.57 12.95 -37.57
N GLY A 459 7.94 12.30 -36.59
CA GLY A 459 6.94 11.27 -36.84
C GLY A 459 5.74 11.79 -37.64
N ALA A 460 5.23 12.97 -37.30
CA ALA A 460 4.13 13.62 -38.02
C ALA A 460 4.53 13.94 -39.47
N LEU A 461 5.72 14.52 -39.69
CA LEU A 461 6.21 14.82 -41.04
C LEU A 461 6.33 13.57 -41.92
N LEU A 462 6.88 12.48 -41.39
CA LEU A 462 6.99 11.21 -42.12
C LEU A 462 5.61 10.62 -42.44
N PHE A 463 4.65 10.75 -41.52
CA PHE A 463 3.26 10.33 -41.76
C PHE A 463 2.60 11.13 -42.89
N PHE A 464 2.73 12.46 -42.90
CA PHE A 464 2.19 13.30 -43.97
C PHE A 464 2.86 13.02 -45.33
N CYS A 465 4.18 12.84 -45.36
CA CYS A 465 4.89 12.49 -46.58
C CYS A 465 4.44 11.13 -47.14
N SER A 466 4.40 10.09 -46.30
CA SER A 466 3.96 8.75 -46.71
C SER A 466 2.50 8.73 -47.17
N TYR A 467 1.60 9.48 -46.50
CA TYR A 467 0.22 9.67 -46.93
C TYR A 467 0.11 10.33 -48.31
N TYR A 468 0.91 11.37 -48.56
CA TYR A 468 0.93 12.06 -49.86
C TYR A 468 1.40 11.13 -51.00
N PHE A 469 2.48 10.37 -50.77
CA PHE A 469 2.98 9.39 -51.75
C PHE A 469 1.96 8.27 -52.00
N TRP A 470 1.28 7.78 -50.95
CA TRP A 470 0.25 6.74 -51.07
C TRP A 470 -0.95 7.22 -51.90
N ARG A 471 -1.45 8.44 -51.64
CA ARG A 471 -2.51 9.06 -52.47
C ARG A 471 -2.11 9.19 -53.93
N LYS A 472 -0.88 9.61 -54.21
CA LYS A 472 -0.36 9.75 -55.58
C LYS A 472 -0.25 8.40 -56.30
N HIS A 473 0.13 7.34 -55.57
CA HIS A 473 0.24 5.99 -56.12
C HIS A 473 -1.12 5.31 -56.34
N ALA A 474 -2.09 5.54 -55.46
CA ALA A 474 -3.45 5.02 -55.58
C ALA A 474 -4.16 5.59 -56.82
N LYS A 475 -4.01 6.90 -57.08
CA LYS A 475 -4.60 7.56 -58.25
C LYS A 475 -4.08 7.01 -59.59
N ARG A 476 -2.82 6.56 -59.64
CA ARG A 476 -2.20 5.96 -60.85
C ARG A 476 -2.63 4.52 -61.13
N LYS A 477 -3.05 3.75 -60.11
CA LYS A 477 -3.52 2.36 -60.30
C LYS A 477 -4.93 2.30 -60.90
N GLY A 478 -5.86 3.15 -60.45
CA GLY A 478 -7.27 3.13 -60.92
C GLY A 478 -7.45 3.43 -62.42
N LEU A 479 -6.65 4.35 -62.98
CA LEU A 479 -6.70 4.69 -64.42
C LEU A 479 -6.21 3.54 -65.33
N ARG A 480 -5.25 2.73 -64.86
CA ARG A 480 -4.68 1.61 -65.61
C ARG A 480 -5.61 0.40 -65.66
N GLU A 481 -6.48 0.27 -64.66
CA GLU A 481 -7.46 -0.82 -64.53
C GLU A 481 -8.73 -0.55 -65.36
N LYS A 482 -9.21 0.71 -65.39
CA LYS A 482 -10.34 1.15 -66.24
C LYS A 482 -10.06 0.91 -67.73
N GLN A 483 -8.81 1.08 -68.18
CA GLN A 483 -8.42 0.85 -69.57
C GLN A 483 -8.35 -0.65 -69.94
N ARG A 484 -7.88 -1.50 -69.02
CA ARG A 484 -7.82 -2.97 -69.20
C ARG A 484 -9.19 -3.63 -69.33
N TYR A 485 -10.19 -3.19 -68.56
CA TYR A 485 -11.56 -3.72 -68.67
C TYR A 485 -12.26 -3.29 -69.96
N ARG A 486 -12.01 -2.06 -70.44
CA ARG A 486 -12.51 -1.58 -71.75
C ARG A 486 -11.93 -2.39 -72.91
N GLU A 487 -10.62 -2.65 -72.90
CA GLU A 487 -9.98 -3.51 -73.91
C GLU A 487 -10.50 -4.95 -73.86
N MET A 488 -10.73 -5.51 -72.67
CA MET A 488 -11.28 -6.88 -72.53
C MET A 488 -12.72 -7.02 -73.08
N LEU A 489 -13.59 -6.03 -72.87
CA LEU A 489 -14.98 -6.05 -73.40
C LEU A 489 -15.05 -5.79 -74.91
N LEU A 490 -14.14 -5.00 -75.47
CA LEU A 490 -14.06 -4.75 -76.91
C LEU A 490 -13.42 -5.94 -77.65
N LEU A 491 -12.39 -6.58 -77.08
CA LEU A 491 -11.71 -7.73 -77.68
C LEU A 491 -12.64 -8.95 -77.81
N ASP A 492 -13.54 -9.16 -76.85
CA ASP A 492 -14.51 -10.27 -76.85
C ASP A 492 -15.71 -10.04 -77.80
N SER A 493 -15.96 -8.79 -78.18
CA SER A 493 -16.95 -8.44 -79.22
C SER A 493 -16.42 -8.65 -80.65
N VAL A 494 -15.08 -8.64 -80.81
CA VAL A 494 -14.39 -8.82 -82.10
C VAL A 494 -14.12 -10.31 -82.38
N THR A 495 -13.89 -11.13 -81.36
CA THR A 495 -13.67 -12.59 -81.49
C THR A 495 -14.92 -13.40 -81.87
N ASP A 496 -16.14 -12.82 -81.81
CA ASP A 496 -17.36 -13.48 -82.29
C ASP A 496 -17.85 -13.00 -83.67
N LEU A 497 -17.17 -12.01 -84.27
CA LEU A 497 -17.31 -11.68 -85.69
C LEU A 497 -16.48 -12.62 -86.60
N SER A 498 -15.56 -13.41 -86.03
CA SER A 498 -14.77 -14.39 -86.79
C SER A 498 -15.37 -15.80 -86.81
N ASN A 499 -16.56 -16.03 -86.22
CA ASN A 499 -17.23 -17.34 -86.18
C ASN A 499 -18.62 -17.31 -86.85
N LYS A 500 -18.74 -16.58 -87.96
CA LYS A 500 -19.76 -16.82 -88.99
C LYS A 500 -19.13 -16.66 -90.38
N ASP A 501 -18.51 -17.74 -90.84
CA ASP A 501 -18.34 -18.01 -92.26
C ASP A 501 -18.53 -19.51 -92.53
N SER A 502 -19.73 -19.85 -93.02
CA SER A 502 -19.91 -20.85 -94.07
C SER A 502 -21.16 -20.50 -94.88
N PRO A 503 -21.15 -20.74 -96.20
CA PRO A 503 -21.73 -19.81 -97.16
C PRO A 503 -23.12 -20.26 -97.63
N ASN A 504 -24.10 -19.36 -97.59
CA ASN A 504 -24.93 -18.97 -98.76
C ASN A 504 -26.17 -18.16 -98.39
N GLU A 505 -26.36 -17.12 -99.20
CA GLU A 505 -27.60 -16.54 -99.74
C GLU A 505 -28.86 -16.27 -98.87
N ASN A 506 -29.20 -14.97 -98.93
CA ASN A 506 -30.53 -14.37 -99.08
C ASN A 506 -31.38 -14.04 -97.84
N ASN A 507 -31.82 -12.78 -97.88
CA ASN A 507 -32.93 -12.10 -97.18
C ASN A 507 -32.68 -11.46 -95.80
N HIS A 508 -32.60 -10.13 -95.87
CA HIS A 508 -33.23 -9.13 -95.00
C HIS A 508 -33.83 -9.61 -93.66
N GLY A 509 -33.09 -9.30 -92.60
CA GLY A 509 -33.59 -9.15 -91.24
C GLY A 509 -32.62 -8.27 -90.47
N LYS A 510 -32.93 -6.98 -90.35
CA LYS A 510 -32.18 -5.94 -89.65
C LYS A 510 -32.11 -6.32 -88.15
N SER A 511 -31.11 -7.10 -87.72
CA SER A 511 -30.89 -7.31 -86.28
C SER A 511 -30.29 -6.02 -85.74
N SER A 512 -31.03 -5.38 -84.84
CA SER A 512 -30.59 -4.16 -84.17
C SER A 512 -29.40 -4.49 -83.27
N ASN A 513 -28.18 -4.29 -83.79
CA ASN A 513 -26.98 -4.20 -82.96
C ASN A 513 -27.18 -3.02 -81.99
N THR A 514 -27.72 -3.33 -80.81
CA THR A 514 -27.96 -2.36 -79.76
C THR A 514 -26.66 -2.24 -78.98
N GLU A 515 -25.89 -1.21 -79.29
CA GLU A 515 -24.60 -0.93 -78.67
C GLU A 515 -24.78 -0.81 -77.14
N LEU A 516 -24.12 -1.66 -76.37
CA LEU A 516 -24.14 -1.63 -74.91
C LEU A 516 -23.53 -0.31 -74.43
N LYS A 517 -24.28 0.51 -73.70
CA LYS A 517 -23.79 1.81 -73.21
C LYS A 517 -22.97 1.66 -71.94
N PHE A 518 -21.87 2.41 -71.84
CA PHE A 518 -21.11 2.55 -70.60
C PHE A 518 -21.49 3.86 -69.92
N TYR A 519 -21.98 3.77 -68.68
CA TYR A 519 -22.32 4.93 -67.87
C TYR A 519 -21.20 5.24 -66.88
N ASP A 520 -20.89 6.52 -66.67
CA ASP A 520 -19.99 6.96 -65.60
C ASP A 520 -20.72 6.85 -64.24
N LEU A 521 -19.98 6.62 -63.15
CA LEU A 521 -20.60 6.35 -61.84
C LEU A 521 -21.45 7.53 -61.36
N ASP A 522 -20.99 8.76 -61.60
CA ASP A 522 -21.71 9.98 -61.24
C ASP A 522 -23.09 10.05 -61.90
N THR A 523 -23.20 9.63 -63.17
CA THR A 523 -24.51 9.56 -63.88
C THR A 523 -25.47 8.58 -63.21
N ILE A 524 -24.96 7.45 -62.71
CA ILE A 524 -25.79 6.44 -62.03
C ILE A 524 -26.16 6.89 -60.62
N VAL A 525 -25.23 7.51 -59.90
CA VAL A 525 -25.46 8.12 -58.59
C VAL A 525 -26.57 9.16 -58.70
N ASP A 526 -26.48 10.07 -59.66
CA ASP A 526 -27.50 11.10 -59.90
C ASP A 526 -28.84 10.47 -60.30
N ALA A 527 -28.83 9.50 -61.21
CA ALA A 527 -30.06 8.84 -61.68
C ALA A 527 -30.79 8.07 -60.58
N THR A 528 -30.09 7.60 -59.54
CA THR A 528 -30.66 6.79 -58.44
C THR A 528 -30.88 7.57 -57.16
N ASP A 529 -30.64 8.89 -57.18
CA ASP A 529 -30.60 9.75 -55.99
C ASP A 529 -29.66 9.17 -54.92
N ASN A 530 -28.39 8.99 -55.32
CA ASN A 530 -27.32 8.39 -54.53
C ASN A 530 -27.67 7.01 -53.94
N PHE A 531 -28.31 6.15 -54.75
CA PHE A 531 -28.80 4.84 -54.34
C PHE A 531 -29.72 4.91 -53.11
N SER A 532 -30.61 5.91 -53.08
CA SER A 532 -31.54 6.12 -51.97
C SER A 532 -32.31 4.84 -51.63
N PRO A 533 -32.46 4.48 -50.33
CA PRO A 533 -33.27 3.35 -49.90
C PRO A 533 -34.71 3.41 -50.41
N ASP A 534 -35.25 4.63 -50.60
CA ASP A 534 -36.62 4.86 -51.10
C ASP A 534 -36.79 4.39 -52.55
N ASN A 535 -35.69 4.38 -53.32
CA ASN A 535 -35.66 3.90 -54.70
C ASN A 535 -35.37 2.39 -54.79
N LYS A 536 -35.20 1.67 -53.69
CA LYS A 536 -34.84 0.25 -53.72
C LYS A 536 -36.02 -0.61 -54.18
N LEU A 537 -35.85 -1.28 -55.32
CA LEU A 537 -36.84 -2.21 -55.89
C LEU A 537 -36.78 -3.59 -55.25
N GLY A 538 -35.60 -4.01 -54.78
CA GLY A 538 -35.39 -5.30 -54.12
C GLY A 538 -33.92 -5.59 -53.85
N GLN A 539 -33.63 -6.70 -53.19
CA GLN A 539 -32.27 -7.19 -52.97
C GLN A 539 -32.25 -8.71 -52.99
N GLY A 540 -31.39 -9.29 -53.84
CA GLY A 540 -31.10 -10.73 -53.84
C GLY A 540 -29.66 -11.00 -53.39
N GLY A 541 -29.21 -12.26 -53.53
CA GLY A 541 -27.84 -12.67 -53.20
C GLY A 541 -26.75 -11.92 -53.99
N PHE A 542 -27.11 -11.32 -55.13
CA PHE A 542 -26.21 -10.62 -56.03
C PHE A 542 -26.19 -9.09 -55.83
N GLY A 543 -26.92 -8.58 -54.83
CA GLY A 543 -26.93 -7.17 -54.47
C GLY A 543 -28.29 -6.48 -54.66
N PRO A 544 -28.38 -5.22 -54.22
CA PRO A 544 -29.58 -4.41 -54.32
C PRO A 544 -29.85 -3.90 -55.75
N VAL A 545 -31.13 -3.78 -56.08
CA VAL A 545 -31.63 -3.17 -57.33
C VAL A 545 -32.39 -1.90 -56.97
N TYR A 546 -32.06 -0.79 -57.63
CA TYR A 546 -32.67 0.51 -57.43
C TYR A 546 -33.42 0.96 -58.68
N LYS A 547 -34.51 1.69 -58.51
CA LYS A 547 -35.16 2.48 -59.55
C LYS A 547 -34.32 3.74 -59.77
N GLY A 548 -34.13 4.12 -61.02
CA GLY A 548 -33.52 5.39 -61.35
C GLY A 548 -34.18 6.03 -62.56
N GLN A 549 -33.89 7.30 -62.78
CA GLN A 549 -34.28 8.02 -63.98
C GLN A 549 -33.06 8.71 -64.57
N LEU A 550 -32.72 8.37 -65.81
CA LEU A 550 -31.65 9.05 -66.54
C LEU A 550 -32.07 10.50 -66.87
N SER A 551 -31.10 11.38 -67.13
CA SER A 551 -31.34 12.80 -67.45
C SER A 551 -32.23 13.03 -68.67
N ASN A 552 -32.36 12.03 -69.55
CA ASN A 552 -33.27 12.03 -70.69
C ASN A 552 -34.71 11.60 -70.35
N GLY A 553 -35.03 11.40 -69.07
CA GLY A 553 -36.34 10.97 -68.57
C GLY A 553 -36.58 9.45 -68.59
N GLN A 554 -35.64 8.64 -69.11
CA GLN A 554 -35.78 7.20 -69.21
C GLN A 554 -35.69 6.53 -67.83
N GLU A 555 -36.74 5.80 -67.43
CA GLU A 555 -36.72 4.98 -66.20
C GLU A 555 -35.87 3.73 -66.39
N ILE A 556 -35.01 3.47 -65.40
CA ILE A 556 -34.05 2.37 -65.40
C ILE A 556 -34.09 1.59 -64.09
N ALA A 557 -33.65 0.33 -64.14
CA ALA A 557 -33.38 -0.48 -62.96
C ALA A 557 -31.86 -0.71 -62.85
N VAL A 558 -31.28 -0.29 -61.73
CA VAL A 558 -29.84 -0.26 -61.49
C VAL A 558 -29.49 -1.33 -60.47
N LYS A 559 -28.86 -2.42 -60.92
CA LYS A 559 -28.39 -3.52 -60.07
C LYS A 559 -26.93 -3.27 -59.69
N ARG A 560 -26.69 -2.99 -58.41
CA ARG A 560 -25.35 -2.77 -57.86
C ARG A 560 -24.81 -4.07 -57.27
N LEU A 561 -23.73 -4.60 -57.83
CA LEU A 561 -23.14 -5.86 -57.38
C LEU A 561 -22.35 -5.66 -56.07
N THR A 562 -22.38 -6.65 -55.18
CA THR A 562 -21.72 -6.60 -53.88
C THR A 562 -20.20 -6.76 -53.99
N LYS A 563 -19.45 -6.09 -53.10
CA LYS A 563 -17.97 -6.01 -53.15
C LYS A 563 -17.22 -7.26 -52.68
N ASN A 564 -17.88 -8.22 -52.02
CA ASN A 564 -17.22 -9.25 -51.20
C ASN A 564 -17.25 -10.69 -51.75
N SER A 565 -17.37 -10.92 -53.06
CA SER A 565 -17.16 -12.26 -53.61
C SER A 565 -16.33 -12.21 -54.90
N GLY A 566 -15.31 -13.09 -54.99
CA GLY A 566 -14.62 -13.36 -56.26
C GLY A 566 -15.56 -13.91 -57.36
N GLN A 567 -16.80 -14.24 -56.99
CA GLN A 567 -17.89 -14.71 -57.85
C GLN A 567 -18.53 -13.57 -58.66
N GLY A 568 -18.62 -12.36 -58.10
CA GLY A 568 -19.35 -11.23 -58.72
C GLY A 568 -18.76 -10.73 -60.05
N ILE A 569 -17.48 -10.98 -60.32
CA ILE A 569 -16.84 -10.59 -61.59
C ILE A 569 -17.18 -11.56 -62.73
N THR A 570 -17.25 -12.86 -62.42
CA THR A 570 -17.65 -13.91 -63.35
C THR A 570 -19.13 -13.80 -63.67
N GLU A 571 -19.95 -13.49 -62.65
CA GLU A 571 -21.39 -13.22 -62.82
C GLU A 571 -21.64 -11.96 -63.63
N PHE A 572 -20.93 -10.86 -63.38
CA PHE A 572 -21.00 -9.65 -64.19
C PHE A 572 -20.66 -9.93 -65.66
N LYS A 573 -19.57 -10.69 -65.92
CA LYS A 573 -19.19 -11.10 -67.28
C LYS A 573 -20.27 -11.96 -67.94
N ASN A 574 -20.78 -12.98 -67.25
CA ASN A 574 -21.84 -13.84 -67.77
C ASN A 574 -23.12 -13.05 -68.04
N GLU A 575 -23.53 -12.14 -67.15
CA GLU A 575 -24.77 -11.37 -67.28
C GLU A 575 -24.69 -10.33 -68.41
N VAL A 576 -23.53 -9.67 -68.58
CA VAL A 576 -23.28 -8.78 -69.75
C VAL A 576 -23.24 -9.59 -71.05
N PHE A 577 -22.56 -10.74 -71.07
CA PHE A 577 -22.40 -11.56 -72.28
C PHE A 577 -23.70 -12.25 -72.73
N LEU A 578 -24.47 -12.81 -71.79
CA LEU A 578 -25.71 -13.55 -72.08
C LEU A 578 -26.89 -12.62 -72.39
N ILE A 579 -27.08 -11.53 -71.64
CA ILE A 579 -28.25 -10.66 -71.79
C ILE A 579 -28.08 -9.67 -72.96
N ALA A 580 -26.85 -9.27 -73.30
CA ALA A 580 -26.60 -8.51 -74.53
C ALA A 580 -26.98 -9.31 -75.81
N ARG A 581 -26.98 -10.65 -75.73
CA ARG A 581 -27.29 -11.56 -76.86
C ARG A 581 -28.72 -12.08 -76.89
N LEU A 582 -29.43 -12.05 -75.75
CA LEU A 582 -30.81 -12.55 -75.61
C LEU A 582 -31.82 -11.39 -75.57
N GLN A 583 -32.10 -10.80 -76.73
CA GLN A 583 -33.18 -9.82 -76.86
C GLN A 583 -34.49 -10.54 -77.24
N HIS A 584 -35.35 -10.78 -76.26
CA HIS A 584 -36.68 -11.35 -76.50
C HIS A 584 -37.74 -10.48 -75.83
N ARG A 585 -38.92 -10.36 -76.44
CA ARG A 585 -40.06 -9.55 -75.94
C ARG A 585 -40.51 -9.86 -74.50
N ASN A 586 -40.12 -11.03 -73.98
CA ASN A 586 -40.47 -11.50 -72.64
C ASN A 586 -39.26 -11.54 -71.67
N LEU A 587 -38.12 -10.93 -72.03
CA LEU A 587 -36.93 -10.83 -71.19
C LEU A 587 -36.58 -9.36 -70.95
N VAL A 588 -36.16 -9.02 -69.73
CA VAL A 588 -35.77 -7.65 -69.36
C VAL A 588 -34.47 -7.28 -70.08
N ARG A 589 -34.49 -6.17 -70.83
CA ARG A 589 -33.35 -5.74 -71.63
C ARG A 589 -32.28 -5.04 -70.78
N LEU A 590 -31.02 -5.41 -71.02
CA LEU A 590 -29.85 -4.70 -70.50
C LEU A 590 -29.58 -3.47 -71.39
N LEU A 591 -29.53 -2.29 -70.78
CA LEU A 591 -29.27 -1.01 -71.45
C LEU A 591 -27.78 -0.64 -71.43
N GLY A 592 -27.05 -1.07 -70.41
CA GLY A 592 -25.65 -0.74 -70.24
C GLY A 592 -25.06 -1.17 -68.91
N CYS A 593 -23.82 -0.77 -68.66
CA CYS A 593 -23.13 -1.05 -67.40
C CYS A 593 -22.19 0.09 -66.97
N CYS A 594 -21.81 0.10 -65.69
CA CYS A 594 -20.80 1.00 -65.13
C CYS A 594 -19.71 0.16 -64.46
N ILE A 595 -18.45 0.48 -64.78
CA ILE A 595 -17.26 -0.15 -64.21
C ILE A 595 -16.28 0.97 -63.84
N GLU A 596 -16.38 1.45 -62.59
CA GLU A 596 -15.48 2.49 -62.07
C GLU A 596 -15.05 2.16 -60.65
N ASN A 597 -13.76 2.36 -60.38
CA ASN A 597 -13.10 1.93 -59.13
C ASN A 597 -13.31 0.43 -58.89
N GLU A 598 -14.07 0.06 -57.86
CA GLU A 598 -14.47 -1.32 -57.57
C GLU A 598 -15.96 -1.58 -57.81
N GLU A 599 -16.72 -0.56 -58.23
CA GLU A 599 -18.16 -0.65 -58.48
C GLU A 599 -18.43 -1.33 -59.82
N LYS A 600 -19.31 -2.34 -59.79
CA LYS A 600 -19.80 -3.05 -60.98
C LYS A 600 -21.31 -2.97 -60.97
N ILE A 601 -21.87 -2.27 -61.93
CA ILE A 601 -23.29 -1.94 -61.95
C ILE A 601 -23.87 -2.28 -63.31
N LEU A 602 -25.04 -2.91 -63.30
CA LEU A 602 -25.81 -3.25 -64.49
C LEU A 602 -27.06 -2.38 -64.56
N VAL A 603 -27.34 -1.83 -65.74
CA VAL A 603 -28.46 -0.92 -65.99
C VAL A 603 -29.45 -1.59 -66.94
N TYR A 604 -30.65 -1.85 -66.46
CA TYR A 604 -31.76 -2.46 -67.19
C TYR A 604 -32.87 -1.45 -67.46
N GLU A 605 -33.76 -1.79 -68.38
CA GLU A 605 -35.04 -1.10 -68.48
C GLU A 605 -35.90 -1.36 -67.23
N TYR A 606 -36.63 -0.34 -66.80
CA TYR A 606 -37.51 -0.46 -65.64
C TYR A 606 -38.80 -1.21 -66.00
N MET A 607 -39.21 -2.15 -65.16
CA MET A 607 -40.43 -2.95 -65.32
C MET A 607 -41.46 -2.53 -64.25
N PRO A 608 -42.56 -1.83 -64.63
CA PRO A 608 -43.48 -1.22 -63.67
C PRO A 608 -44.31 -2.23 -62.84
N ASN A 609 -44.50 -3.45 -63.33
CA ASN A 609 -45.39 -4.45 -62.72
C ASN A 609 -44.74 -5.35 -61.64
N LYS A 610 -43.50 -5.04 -61.20
CA LYS A 610 -42.74 -5.77 -60.16
C LYS A 610 -42.52 -7.27 -60.48
N SER A 611 -41.73 -7.98 -59.66
CA SER A 611 -41.37 -9.38 -59.89
C SER A 611 -42.54 -10.35 -59.58
N LEU A 612 -42.63 -11.46 -60.31
CA LEU A 612 -43.60 -12.55 -60.06
C LEU A 612 -43.55 -13.06 -58.62
N HIS A 613 -42.37 -13.03 -57.98
CA HIS A 613 -42.15 -13.45 -56.59
C HIS A 613 -42.86 -12.55 -55.56
N GLY A 614 -42.99 -11.24 -55.84
CA GLY A 614 -43.67 -10.29 -54.95
C GLY A 614 -45.19 -10.45 -54.91
N LEU A 615 -45.78 -11.07 -55.95
CA LEU A 615 -47.22 -11.41 -55.99
C LEU A 615 -47.56 -12.63 -55.11
N PHE A 616 -46.58 -13.49 -54.79
CA PHE A 616 -46.79 -14.68 -53.96
C PHE A 616 -46.39 -14.51 -52.48
N TYR A 617 -45.59 -13.50 -52.13
CA TYR A 617 -44.99 -13.35 -50.79
C TYR A 617 -45.85 -12.61 -49.75
N LEU A 618 -47.03 -12.06 -50.11
CA LEU A 618 -47.97 -11.41 -49.17
C LEU A 618 -48.70 -12.40 -48.21
N ARG A 619 -48.19 -13.62 -47.98
CA ARG A 619 -48.95 -14.67 -47.29
C ARG A 619 -48.24 -15.44 -46.16
N TYR A 620 -46.99 -15.16 -45.79
CA TYR A 620 -46.33 -15.86 -44.68
C TYR A 620 -45.32 -14.95 -43.94
N ASP A 621 -45.81 -14.20 -42.95
CA ASP A 621 -44.98 -13.48 -41.99
C ASP A 621 -45.34 -13.93 -40.57
N HIS A 622 -44.62 -14.92 -40.03
CA HIS A 622 -44.30 -15.05 -38.60
C HIS A 622 -43.43 -16.30 -38.34
N GLN A 623 -42.46 -16.14 -37.43
CA GLN A 623 -41.56 -17.15 -36.82
C GLN A 623 -40.31 -17.56 -37.60
N SER A 624 -39.14 -17.06 -37.16
CA SER A 624 -37.93 -17.87 -36.89
C SER A 624 -36.75 -17.03 -36.37
N LEU A 625 -36.89 -16.45 -35.16
CA LEU A 625 -35.74 -15.84 -34.44
C LEU A 625 -35.03 -16.84 -33.49
N HIS A 626 -35.48 -18.10 -33.40
CA HIS A 626 -34.95 -19.08 -32.45
C HIS A 626 -33.87 -20.03 -32.99
N VAL A 627 -33.59 -20.05 -34.30
CA VAL A 627 -32.61 -20.98 -34.89
C VAL A 627 -31.19 -20.41 -34.91
N ILE A 628 -31.04 -19.09 -35.00
CA ILE A 628 -29.71 -18.44 -35.10
C ILE A 628 -28.98 -18.44 -33.74
N ALA A 629 -29.71 -18.35 -32.63
CA ALA A 629 -29.12 -18.40 -31.28
C ALA A 629 -28.53 -19.78 -30.93
N GLY A 630 -29.13 -20.87 -31.43
CA GLY A 630 -28.63 -22.23 -31.19
C GLY A 630 -27.31 -22.53 -31.89
N VAL A 631 -27.10 -21.98 -33.09
CA VAL A 631 -25.87 -22.20 -33.89
C VAL A 631 -24.66 -21.47 -33.29
N LEU A 632 -24.86 -20.29 -32.70
CA LEU A 632 -23.79 -19.54 -32.02
C LEU A 632 -23.31 -20.22 -30.73
N ILE A 633 -24.22 -20.83 -29.97
CA ILE A 633 -23.86 -21.57 -28.74
C ILE A 633 -23.10 -22.86 -29.08
N PHE A 634 -23.49 -23.53 -30.17
CA PHE A 634 -22.81 -24.75 -30.62
C PHE A 634 -21.37 -24.48 -31.10
N LEU A 635 -21.12 -23.36 -31.78
CA LEU A 635 -19.78 -22.94 -32.21
C LEU A 635 -18.87 -22.56 -31.03
N HIS A 636 -19.41 -21.97 -29.97
CA HIS A 636 -18.64 -21.67 -28.75
C HIS A 636 -18.22 -22.92 -27.97
N LEU A 637 -19.08 -23.94 -27.91
CA LEU A 637 -18.75 -25.22 -27.26
C LEU A 637 -17.64 -26.00 -28.00
N ILE A 638 -17.61 -25.94 -29.34
CA ILE A 638 -16.56 -26.57 -30.15
C ILE A 638 -15.21 -25.87 -29.93
N ALA A 639 -15.19 -24.53 -29.86
CA ALA A 639 -13.97 -23.78 -29.57
C ALA A 639 -13.39 -24.12 -28.18
N TYR A 640 -14.26 -24.27 -27.18
CA TYR A 640 -13.84 -24.62 -25.82
C TYR A 640 -13.27 -26.04 -25.71
N MET A 641 -13.87 -27.01 -26.42
CA MET A 641 -13.36 -28.39 -26.50
C MET A 641 -12.01 -28.49 -27.21
N LEU A 642 -11.79 -27.70 -28.27
CA LEU A 642 -10.50 -27.66 -28.97
C LEU A 642 -9.38 -27.05 -28.11
N ILE A 643 -9.70 -26.07 -27.27
CA ILE A 643 -8.75 -25.48 -26.30
C ILE A 643 -8.40 -26.48 -25.19
N LEU A 644 -9.38 -27.22 -24.67
CA LEU A 644 -9.14 -28.27 -23.67
C LEU A 644 -8.28 -29.43 -24.22
N ILE A 645 -8.51 -29.85 -25.46
CA ILE A 645 -7.68 -30.87 -26.14
C ILE A 645 -6.25 -30.35 -26.34
N TYR A 646 -6.07 -29.07 -26.67
CA TYR A 646 -4.74 -28.47 -26.81
C TYR A 646 -3.99 -28.39 -25.46
N VAL A 647 -4.67 -28.01 -24.39
CA VAL A 647 -4.09 -27.93 -23.03
C VAL A 647 -3.76 -29.32 -22.47
N MET A 648 -4.60 -30.33 -22.73
CA MET A 648 -4.30 -31.72 -22.34
C MET A 648 -3.12 -32.32 -23.12
N LYS A 649 -2.96 -31.99 -24.40
CA LYS A 649 -1.85 -32.48 -25.23
C LYS A 649 -0.50 -31.85 -24.84
N TYR A 650 -0.51 -30.64 -24.28
CA TYR A 650 0.70 -29.98 -23.76
C TYR A 650 1.12 -30.51 -22.39
N ASN A 651 0.19 -30.82 -21.49
CA ASN A 651 0.51 -31.39 -20.17
C ASN A 651 0.91 -32.88 -20.22
N TYR A 652 0.55 -33.64 -21.26
CA TYR A 652 0.99 -35.04 -21.41
C TYR A 652 2.44 -35.18 -21.89
N LYS A 653 3.06 -34.10 -22.44
CA LYS A 653 4.44 -34.13 -22.95
C LYS A 653 5.50 -33.66 -21.94
N SER A 654 5.08 -33.11 -20.80
CA SER A 654 5.98 -32.65 -19.72
C SER A 654 6.17 -33.66 -18.57
N ILE A 655 5.51 -34.83 -18.61
CA ILE A 655 5.58 -35.86 -17.54
C ILE A 655 6.35 -37.13 -18.02
N ARG A 656 7.01 -37.11 -19.19
CA ARG A 656 7.74 -38.30 -19.69
C ARG A 656 9.19 -38.06 -20.18
N SER A 657 9.84 -36.98 -19.76
CA SER A 657 11.30 -36.89 -19.85
C SER A 657 11.89 -36.06 -18.70
N ASN A 658 12.42 -36.79 -17.73
CA ASN A 658 13.15 -36.40 -16.50
C ASN A 658 12.33 -35.95 -15.31
#